data_AF-A0A2M9AS95-F1
#
_entry.id   AF-A0A2M9AS95-F1
#
_cell.length_a   1.000
_cell.length_b   1.000
_cell.length_c   1.000
_cell.angle_alpha   90.00
_cell.angle_beta   90.00
_cell.angle_gamma   90.00
#
_symmetry.space_group_name_H-M   'P 1'
#
loop_
_entity.id
_entity.type
_entity.pdbx_description
1 polymer ?
#
loop_
_entity_poly.entity_id
_entity_poly.type
_entity_poly.pdbx_seq_one_letter_code
_entity_poly.pdbx_strand_id
1 'polypeptide(L)'
;MSTVTNHTALTAGGLALHQIRRAQQGRRTAAVLLPVAAGLALLLGLAQRFSGALPLLAGLGLAGLAFCAWRLWLIWRQPLPVVAQRLDREFAELEDSTGLLLRPAAELNLLEQLQQAHVATRLEQLQHQKRPVLPVSFRPALLVAAVALLALLGLQFWPAPPAPAGPKAGPSVALHFPAQPGKAARPAAPRITETRIQIAPPAYTRRPGFTVAEPSFRCPQGSRVQWTVQVSRAAGGPPELEVGGRRQRLQPVTGQPLTFTAAHVFTASTLYRLRFAGQISDDYAVEVQPDRGPAIQIRTPKPYTLVEFGQKPQVNVQVALSDDYGLTRARLVATVAQGQGEAVKFKEVATDLSASLRGQPTQASLRHLLRLPALGLTYGDEVYFYVQAWDNNRHSTRSDTYLVQWEDTTVDESGSDMAMGVNVVPAYFRSQRQVIIDTEKLLAERKQLDAGSFSTRSNDLGHDQKVLRLRYGKFLGEEFEESFGQSATRPPVAESDADHAGEAAHAEGEEAGHEHAAAPAAEASVTAESEALLDPYVHHHDDSETADFLEPAVKAKLRGVLSQMWEAELRLRTARPAEALPYEYRALRLLKQVQQQTRLYVRKSGFEPPVIPESTTRLSGELKGAAPPQRQAQLPAPASQTTIQAALRLLATLHQGAATRPADALLLDRASPAVAQAALRNPGRYLSAVRYLRQLAAEIRAGAAPCRSCAATVESALTDLLPTPPPAPSRAAGPDRLARRYFQALSR
;
A
#
# COMPACT_ATOMS: atom_id res chain seq x y z
N MET A 1 3.04 13.38 68.04
CA MET A 1 2.49 14.75 68.09
C MET A 1 1.22 14.73 67.25
N SER A 2 0.00 14.85 67.74
CA SER A 2 -0.52 15.02 69.09
C SER A 2 -1.92 14.41 69.05
N THR A 3 -2.15 13.31 69.76
CA THR A 3 -3.49 12.76 69.98
C THR A 3 -3.78 12.88 71.45
N VAL A 4 -4.62 13.85 71.76
CA VAL A 4 -5.22 14.14 73.06
C VAL A 4 -5.71 12.84 73.71
N THR A 5 -5.00 12.44 74.77
CA THR A 5 -5.41 11.37 75.67
C THR A 5 -6.49 11.92 76.61
N ASN A 6 -7.74 11.97 76.13
CA ASN A 6 -8.89 12.02 77.02
C ASN A 6 -9.17 10.60 77.50
N HIS A 7 -8.63 10.26 78.68
CA HIS A 7 -9.08 9.10 79.44
C HIS A 7 -10.49 9.37 79.96
N THR A 8 -11.49 9.17 79.11
CA THR A 8 -12.85 8.87 79.58
C THR A 8 -12.77 7.54 80.31
N ALA A 9 -13.19 7.52 81.58
CA ALA A 9 -13.37 6.28 82.32
C ALA A 9 -14.35 5.40 81.53
N LEU A 10 -13.83 4.41 80.80
CA LEU A 10 -14.64 3.48 80.03
C LEU A 10 -15.55 2.76 81.02
N THR A 11 -16.86 2.87 80.81
CA THR A 11 -17.85 2.03 81.51
C THR A 11 -17.49 0.55 81.29
N ALA A 12 -17.81 -0.32 82.23
CA ALA A 12 -17.41 -1.74 82.19
C ALA A 12 -17.78 -2.43 80.84
N GLY A 13 -18.94 -2.07 80.26
CA GLY A 13 -19.37 -2.52 78.94
C GLY A 13 -18.50 -2.02 77.77
N GLY A 14 -17.92 -0.82 77.84
CA GLY A 14 -16.98 -0.32 76.85
C GLY A 14 -15.66 -1.12 76.83
N LEU A 15 -15.18 -1.54 78.01
CA LEU A 15 -14.00 -2.42 78.12
C LEU A 15 -14.27 -3.81 77.54
N ALA A 16 -15.44 -4.39 77.81
CA ALA A 16 -15.87 -5.67 77.24
C ALA A 16 -15.89 -5.63 75.69
N LEU A 17 -16.46 -4.57 75.11
CA LEU A 17 -16.52 -4.38 73.67
C LEU A 17 -15.11 -4.27 73.04
N HIS A 18 -14.19 -3.56 73.69
CA HIS A 18 -12.79 -3.47 73.27
C HIS A 18 -12.06 -4.82 73.32
N GLN A 19 -12.34 -5.64 74.34
CA GLN A 19 -11.76 -6.97 74.48
C GLN A 19 -12.28 -7.94 73.39
N ILE A 20 -13.58 -7.92 73.12
CA ILE A 20 -14.19 -8.71 72.04
C ILE A 20 -13.59 -8.32 70.69
N ARG A 21 -13.42 -7.03 70.41
CA ARG A 21 -12.75 -6.55 69.18
C ARG A 21 -11.32 -7.08 69.08
N ARG A 22 -10.51 -6.96 70.14
CA ARG A 22 -9.11 -7.43 70.14
C ARG A 22 -9.01 -8.95 69.93
N ALA A 23 -9.87 -9.72 70.58
CA ALA A 23 -9.93 -11.17 70.41
C ALA A 23 -10.32 -11.57 68.97
N GLN A 24 -11.27 -10.85 68.36
CA GLN A 24 -11.67 -11.07 66.98
C GLN A 24 -10.55 -10.68 65.99
N GLN A 25 -9.88 -9.55 66.23
CA GLN A 25 -8.73 -9.09 65.44
C GLN A 25 -7.63 -10.15 65.44
N GLY A 26 -7.20 -10.64 66.62
CA GLY A 26 -6.17 -11.67 66.74
C GLY A 26 -6.49 -13.00 66.03
N ARG A 27 -7.77 -13.40 66.00
CA ARG A 27 -8.18 -14.62 65.28
C ARG A 27 -8.20 -14.41 63.77
N ARG A 28 -8.62 -13.23 63.31
CA ARG A 28 -8.58 -12.87 61.88
C ARG A 28 -7.15 -12.71 61.36
N THR A 29 -6.24 -12.15 62.16
CA THR A 29 -4.83 -12.07 61.78
C THR A 29 -4.23 -13.47 61.64
N ALA A 30 -4.49 -14.37 62.58
CA ALA A 30 -4.05 -15.77 62.49
C ALA A 30 -4.57 -16.47 61.23
N ALA A 31 -5.84 -16.26 60.87
CA ALA A 31 -6.44 -16.82 59.66
C ALA A 31 -5.84 -16.28 58.35
N VAL A 32 -5.25 -15.07 58.36
CA VAL A 32 -4.57 -14.49 57.19
C VAL A 32 -3.11 -14.91 57.11
N LEU A 33 -2.40 -14.96 58.24
CA LEU A 33 -0.98 -15.30 58.27
C LEU A 33 -0.71 -16.76 57.89
N LEU A 34 -1.59 -17.68 58.27
CA LEU A 34 -1.44 -19.11 58.03
C LEU A 34 -1.26 -19.49 56.53
N PRO A 35 -2.14 -19.07 55.60
CA PRO A 35 -1.94 -19.35 54.17
C PRO A 35 -0.77 -18.58 53.55
N VAL A 36 -0.44 -17.39 54.07
CA VAL A 36 0.69 -16.59 53.57
C VAL A 36 2.02 -17.28 53.88
N ALA A 37 2.19 -17.81 55.10
CA ALA A 37 3.36 -18.58 55.48
C ALA A 37 3.54 -19.83 54.60
N ALA A 38 2.45 -20.58 54.34
CA ALA A 38 2.47 -21.74 53.46
C ALA A 38 2.81 -21.37 52.01
N GLY A 39 2.26 -20.27 51.49
CA GLY A 39 2.55 -19.76 50.15
C GLY A 39 4.01 -19.30 49.98
N LEU A 40 4.59 -18.64 50.98
CA LEU A 40 6.00 -18.24 50.95
C LEU A 40 6.93 -19.46 50.95
N ALA A 41 6.62 -20.50 51.73
CA ALA A 41 7.37 -21.75 51.71
C ALA A 41 7.33 -22.43 50.34
N LEU A 42 6.17 -22.42 49.67
CA LEU A 42 6.02 -22.94 48.30
C LEU A 42 6.86 -22.14 47.29
N LEU A 43 6.82 -20.80 47.35
CA LEU A 43 7.60 -19.93 46.46
C LEU A 43 9.11 -20.13 46.64
N LEU A 44 9.58 -20.31 47.89
CA LEU A 44 10.97 -20.64 48.19
C LEU A 44 11.38 -21.99 47.57
N GLY A 45 10.52 -23.01 47.68
CA GLY A 45 10.76 -24.31 47.04
C GLY A 45 10.85 -24.21 45.51
N LEU A 46 9.96 -23.42 44.89
CA LEU A 46 9.98 -23.16 43.45
C LEU A 46 11.24 -22.39 43.01
N ALA A 47 11.69 -21.42 43.80
CA ALA A 47 12.88 -20.62 43.51
C ALA A 47 14.16 -21.47 43.53
N GLN A 48 14.27 -22.43 44.45
CA GLN A 48 15.38 -23.39 44.48
C GLN A 48 15.39 -24.32 43.26
N ARG A 49 14.21 -24.64 42.70
CA ARG A 49 14.08 -25.56 41.57
C ARG A 49 14.23 -24.90 40.20
N PHE A 50 13.79 -23.65 40.08
CA PHE A 50 13.74 -22.88 38.84
C PHE A 50 14.48 -21.54 38.99
N SER A 51 15.82 -21.59 39.01
CA SER A 51 16.66 -20.39 39.16
C SER A 51 16.43 -19.32 38.10
N GLY A 52 16.02 -19.71 36.87
CA GLY A 52 15.68 -18.78 35.79
C GLY A 52 14.39 -17.99 36.00
N ALA A 53 13.52 -18.40 36.93
CA ALA A 53 12.25 -17.73 37.24
C ALA A 53 12.32 -16.83 38.49
N LEU A 54 13.52 -16.62 39.05
CA LEU A 54 13.74 -15.84 40.27
C LEU A 54 13.07 -14.45 40.27
N PRO A 55 13.16 -13.60 39.23
CA PRO A 55 12.54 -12.28 39.27
C PRO A 55 11.00 -12.35 39.30
N LEU A 56 10.40 -13.32 38.61
CA LEU A 56 8.95 -13.53 38.60
C LEU A 56 8.47 -14.02 39.97
N LEU A 57 9.15 -15.00 40.55
CA LEU A 57 8.81 -15.57 41.87
C LEU A 57 8.98 -14.53 42.99
N ALA A 58 10.04 -13.71 42.92
CA ALA A 58 10.24 -12.59 43.83
C ALA A 58 9.12 -11.54 43.73
N GLY A 59 8.69 -11.21 42.50
CA GLY A 59 7.56 -10.31 42.27
C GLY A 59 6.25 -10.83 42.86
N LEU A 60 5.95 -12.13 42.70
CA LEU A 60 4.77 -12.78 43.29
C LEU A 60 4.84 -12.80 44.83
N GLY A 61 6.02 -13.05 45.40
CA GLY A 61 6.23 -12.97 46.85
C GLY A 61 5.96 -11.58 47.42
N LEU A 62 6.48 -10.53 46.76
CA LEU A 62 6.24 -9.14 47.16
C LEU A 62 4.76 -8.77 47.06
N ALA A 63 4.08 -9.14 45.97
CA ALA A 63 2.64 -8.91 45.81
C ALA A 63 1.81 -9.61 46.91
N GLY A 64 2.16 -10.86 47.25
CA GLY A 64 1.52 -11.60 48.33
C GLY A 64 1.70 -10.96 49.71
N LEU A 65 2.91 -10.47 50.01
CA LEU A 65 3.20 -9.72 51.24
C LEU A 65 2.45 -8.39 51.31
N ALA A 66 2.39 -7.63 50.21
CA ALA A 66 1.63 -6.39 50.14
C ALA A 66 0.12 -6.63 50.36
N PHE A 67 -0.44 -7.68 49.76
CA PHE A 67 -1.83 -8.08 50.00
C PHE A 67 -2.07 -8.48 51.47
N CYS A 68 -1.14 -9.23 52.08
CA CYS A 68 -1.19 -9.56 53.50
C CYS A 68 -1.19 -8.31 54.37
N ALA A 69 -0.28 -7.37 54.13
CA ALA A 69 -0.18 -6.11 54.85
C ALA A 69 -1.47 -5.27 54.74
N TRP A 70 -2.06 -5.18 53.53
CA TRP A 70 -3.33 -4.50 53.31
C TRP A 70 -4.49 -5.15 54.06
N ARG A 71 -4.57 -6.49 54.04
CA ARG A 71 -5.60 -7.24 54.79
C ARG A 71 -5.45 -7.07 56.31
N LEU A 72 -4.23 -7.10 56.83
CA LEU A 72 -3.96 -6.83 58.25
C LEU A 72 -4.33 -5.39 58.60
N TRP A 73 -3.96 -4.42 57.78
CA TRP A 73 -4.33 -3.02 57.96
C TRP A 73 -5.85 -2.83 58.07
N LEU A 74 -6.63 -3.48 57.19
CA LEU A 74 -8.10 -3.47 57.25
C LEU A 74 -8.64 -4.08 58.55
N ILE A 75 -8.04 -5.16 59.06
CA ILE A 75 -8.46 -5.82 60.31
C ILE A 75 -8.20 -4.93 61.53
N TRP A 76 -7.03 -4.30 61.58
CA TRP A 76 -6.63 -3.46 62.73
C TRP A 76 -7.29 -2.08 62.72
N ARG A 77 -7.73 -1.58 61.55
CA ARG A 77 -8.45 -0.30 61.42
C ARG A 77 -9.98 -0.38 61.57
N GLN A 78 -10.54 -1.53 61.96
CA GLN A 78 -12.00 -1.65 62.12
C GLN A 78 -12.52 -0.73 63.24
N PRO A 79 -13.46 0.18 62.93
CA PRO A 79 -14.02 1.10 63.92
C PRO A 79 -14.94 0.33 64.88
N LEU A 80 -14.97 0.72 66.16
CA LEU A 80 -15.79 0.07 67.19
C LEU A 80 -17.30 0.02 66.87
N PRO A 81 -17.92 1.05 66.27
CA PRO A 81 -19.34 0.99 65.86
C PRO A 81 -19.70 -0.19 64.98
N VAL A 82 -18.78 -0.63 64.10
CA VAL A 82 -19.03 -1.78 63.21
C VAL A 82 -19.03 -3.10 63.98
N VAL A 83 -18.26 -3.19 65.07
CA VAL A 83 -18.27 -4.36 65.95
C VAL A 83 -19.56 -4.40 66.78
N ALA A 84 -19.98 -3.23 67.29
CA ALA A 84 -21.25 -3.07 68.02
C ALA A 84 -22.45 -3.52 67.15
N GLN A 85 -22.63 -2.92 65.98
CA GLN A 85 -23.69 -3.29 65.03
C GLN A 85 -23.69 -4.77 64.64
N ARG A 86 -22.52 -5.41 64.63
CA ARG A 86 -22.41 -6.84 64.34
C ARG A 86 -22.85 -7.69 65.52
N LEU A 87 -22.55 -7.28 66.75
CA LEU A 87 -23.02 -7.96 67.96
C LEU A 87 -24.54 -7.88 68.06
N ASP A 88 -25.12 -6.70 67.81
CA ASP A 88 -26.56 -6.49 67.75
C ASP A 88 -27.26 -7.47 66.79
N ARG A 89 -26.67 -7.67 65.59
CA ARG A 89 -27.20 -8.61 64.58
C ARG A 89 -27.04 -10.08 64.94
N GLU A 90 -26.01 -10.44 65.69
CA GLU A 90 -25.73 -11.84 66.05
C GLU A 90 -26.45 -12.26 67.35
N PHE A 91 -26.79 -11.31 68.23
CA PHE A 91 -27.42 -11.58 69.53
C PHE A 91 -28.65 -10.69 69.75
N ALA A 92 -29.84 -11.28 69.64
CA ALA A 92 -31.11 -10.59 69.91
C ALA A 92 -31.23 -10.06 71.35
N GLU A 93 -30.51 -10.68 72.30
CA GLU A 93 -30.43 -10.27 73.72
C GLU A 93 -29.83 -8.87 73.94
N LEU A 94 -29.21 -8.30 72.91
CA LEU A 94 -28.59 -6.96 72.94
C LEU A 94 -29.52 -5.86 72.41
N GLU A 95 -30.72 -6.21 71.93
CA GLU A 95 -31.81 -5.29 71.56
C GLU A 95 -31.38 -4.13 70.65
N ASP A 96 -30.49 -4.38 69.70
CA ASP A 96 -29.92 -3.37 68.79
C ASP A 96 -29.33 -2.13 69.50
N SER A 97 -28.90 -2.30 70.76
CA SER A 97 -28.57 -1.21 71.68
C SER A 97 -27.08 -1.15 72.07
N THR A 98 -26.20 -2.00 71.50
CA THR A 98 -24.76 -1.98 71.85
C THR A 98 -24.05 -0.69 71.44
N GLY A 99 -24.62 0.10 70.53
CA GLY A 99 -24.15 1.43 70.19
C GLY A 99 -24.13 2.41 71.38
N LEU A 100 -24.98 2.19 72.39
CA LEU A 100 -25.01 3.01 73.61
C LEU A 100 -23.73 2.86 74.46
N LEU A 101 -23.02 1.72 74.36
CA LEU A 101 -21.76 1.49 75.07
C LEU A 101 -20.60 2.34 74.55
N LEU A 102 -20.78 3.01 73.40
CA LEU A 102 -19.79 3.90 72.78
C LEU A 102 -19.96 5.36 73.21
N ARG A 103 -21.05 5.70 73.90
CA ARG A 103 -21.37 7.06 74.35
C ARG A 103 -21.09 7.23 75.85
N PRO A 104 -20.60 8.40 76.31
CA PRO A 104 -20.47 8.71 77.73
C PRO A 104 -21.84 8.72 78.42
N ALA A 105 -21.95 8.11 79.60
CA ALA A 105 -23.22 8.04 80.34
C ALA A 105 -23.82 9.44 80.65
N ALA A 106 -22.97 10.46 80.81
CA ALA A 106 -23.38 11.84 81.06
C ALA A 106 -24.15 12.51 79.92
N GLU A 107 -24.04 11.98 78.69
CA GLU A 107 -24.74 12.51 77.50
C GLU A 107 -26.06 11.78 77.20
N LEU A 108 -26.37 10.74 77.99
CA LEU A 108 -27.53 9.87 77.78
C LEU A 108 -28.69 10.29 78.68
N ASN A 109 -29.92 10.18 78.19
CA ASN A 109 -31.12 10.36 79.01
C ASN A 109 -31.33 9.16 79.98
N LEU A 110 -32.25 9.28 80.95
CA LEU A 110 -32.47 8.25 81.99
C LEU A 110 -32.76 6.85 81.41
N LEU A 111 -33.56 6.76 80.34
CA LEU A 111 -33.89 5.50 79.69
C LEU A 111 -32.67 4.90 78.99
N GLU A 112 -31.91 5.73 78.28
CA GLU A 112 -30.67 5.34 77.60
C GLU A 112 -29.60 4.89 78.60
N GLN A 113 -29.52 5.49 79.79
CA GLN A 113 -28.60 5.07 80.86
C GLN A 113 -28.98 3.69 81.42
N LEU A 114 -30.28 3.44 81.66
CA LEU A 114 -30.76 2.12 82.11
C LEU A 114 -30.52 1.05 81.04
N GLN A 115 -30.78 1.36 79.77
CA GLN A 115 -30.52 0.45 78.65
C GLN A 115 -29.00 0.21 78.48
N GLN A 116 -28.18 1.23 78.64
CA GLN A 116 -26.71 1.10 78.60
C GLN A 116 -26.20 0.16 79.70
N ALA A 117 -26.74 0.26 80.93
CA ALA A 117 -26.40 -0.65 82.03
C ALA A 117 -26.89 -2.09 81.75
N HIS A 118 -28.11 -2.25 81.23
CA HIS A 118 -28.67 -3.55 80.87
C HIS A 118 -27.81 -4.28 79.82
N VAL A 119 -27.50 -3.58 78.72
CA VAL A 119 -26.69 -4.11 77.62
C VAL A 119 -25.25 -4.40 78.07
N ALA A 120 -24.68 -3.59 78.96
CA ALA A 120 -23.35 -3.85 79.52
C ALA A 120 -23.31 -5.19 80.28
N THR A 121 -24.28 -5.45 81.16
CA THR A 121 -24.35 -6.70 81.92
C THR A 121 -24.60 -7.91 81.01
N ARG A 122 -25.46 -7.78 79.99
CA ARG A 122 -25.70 -8.85 79.00
C ARG A 122 -24.45 -9.16 78.17
N LEU A 123 -23.71 -8.13 77.76
CA LEU A 123 -22.48 -8.31 76.99
C LEU A 123 -21.38 -9.01 77.82
N GLU A 124 -21.26 -8.71 79.11
CA GLU A 124 -20.34 -9.40 80.02
C GLU A 124 -20.72 -10.88 80.20
N GLN A 125 -22.01 -11.18 80.37
CA GLN A 125 -22.52 -12.55 80.44
C GLN A 125 -22.20 -13.34 79.16
N LEU A 126 -22.42 -12.74 77.98
CA LEU A 126 -22.07 -13.34 76.69
C LEU A 126 -20.56 -13.57 76.54
N GLN A 127 -19.73 -12.65 77.03
CA GLN A 127 -18.27 -12.79 76.98
C GLN A 127 -17.76 -13.96 77.85
N HIS A 128 -18.42 -14.28 78.96
CA HIS A 128 -18.05 -15.37 79.86
C HIS A 128 -18.52 -16.75 79.37
N GLN A 129 -19.27 -16.82 78.27
CA GLN A 129 -19.61 -18.10 77.66
C GLN A 129 -18.36 -18.75 77.01
N LYS A 130 -18.27 -20.09 77.05
CA LYS A 130 -17.13 -20.85 76.49
C LYS A 130 -16.93 -20.67 74.98
N ARG A 131 -17.91 -20.10 74.26
CA ARG A 131 -17.85 -19.87 72.82
C ARG A 131 -17.43 -18.43 72.53
N PRO A 132 -16.61 -18.20 71.50
CA PRO A 132 -16.27 -16.84 71.12
C PRO A 132 -17.50 -16.11 70.59
N VAL A 133 -17.75 -14.93 71.14
CA VAL A 133 -18.88 -14.06 70.80
C VAL A 133 -18.95 -13.79 69.29
N LEU A 134 -17.81 -13.58 68.63
CA LEU A 134 -17.72 -13.41 67.18
C LEU A 134 -16.79 -14.48 66.57
N PRO A 135 -17.31 -15.61 66.08
CA PRO A 135 -16.49 -16.69 65.53
C PRO A 135 -15.83 -16.30 64.19
N VAL A 136 -14.62 -16.81 63.95
CA VAL A 136 -13.89 -16.67 62.68
C VAL A 136 -13.71 -18.06 62.10
N SER A 137 -14.15 -18.27 60.86
CA SER A 137 -13.99 -19.55 60.17
C SER A 137 -12.56 -19.74 59.68
N PHE A 138 -11.82 -20.68 60.26
CA PHE A 138 -10.46 -21.05 59.81
C PHE A 138 -10.45 -22.03 58.63
N ARG A 139 -11.61 -22.64 58.29
CA ARG A 139 -11.74 -23.61 57.19
C ARG A 139 -11.12 -23.16 55.87
N PRO A 140 -11.42 -21.97 55.31
CA PRO A 140 -10.81 -21.54 54.04
C PRO A 140 -9.30 -21.31 54.16
N ALA A 141 -8.83 -20.77 55.29
CA ALA A 141 -7.40 -20.56 55.54
C ALA A 141 -6.64 -21.89 55.61
N LEU A 142 -7.21 -22.88 56.28
CA LEU A 142 -6.65 -24.24 56.38
C LEU A 142 -6.65 -24.95 55.03
N LEU A 143 -7.72 -24.82 54.22
CA LEU A 143 -7.75 -25.41 52.87
C LEU A 143 -6.68 -24.83 51.96
N VAL A 144 -6.53 -23.50 51.93
CA VAL A 144 -5.50 -22.84 51.11
C VAL A 144 -4.09 -23.24 51.57
N ALA A 145 -3.84 -23.26 52.88
CA ALA A 145 -2.54 -23.70 53.40
C ALA A 145 -2.27 -25.18 53.11
N ALA A 146 -3.27 -26.06 53.23
CA ALA A 146 -3.15 -27.48 52.90
C ALA A 146 -2.82 -27.68 51.42
N VAL A 147 -3.50 -26.97 50.51
CA VAL A 147 -3.20 -27.03 49.07
C VAL A 147 -1.79 -26.54 48.77
N ALA A 148 -1.34 -25.43 49.38
CA ALA A 148 0.02 -24.92 49.20
C ALA A 148 1.08 -25.92 49.70
N LEU A 149 0.81 -26.58 50.84
CA LEU A 149 1.72 -27.57 51.43
C LEU A 149 1.74 -28.88 50.63
N LEU A 150 0.61 -29.31 50.08
CA LEU A 150 0.52 -30.43 49.14
C LEU A 150 1.24 -30.13 47.83
N ALA A 151 1.14 -28.92 47.30
CA ALA A 151 1.88 -28.49 46.12
C ALA A 151 3.40 -28.49 46.39
N LEU A 152 3.83 -28.07 47.59
CA LEU A 152 5.23 -28.12 47.99
C LEU A 152 5.73 -29.57 48.10
N LEU A 153 4.93 -30.48 48.65
CA LEU A 153 5.21 -31.92 48.67
C LEU A 153 5.28 -32.50 47.26
N GLY A 154 4.32 -32.17 46.39
CA GLY A 154 4.32 -32.59 44.99
C GLY A 154 5.56 -32.13 44.23
N LEU A 155 6.10 -30.95 44.55
CA LEU A 155 7.33 -30.44 43.97
C LEU A 155 8.55 -31.32 44.30
N GLN A 156 8.57 -32.00 45.45
CA GLN A 156 9.65 -32.92 45.85
C GLN A 156 9.63 -34.22 45.03
N PHE A 157 8.45 -34.68 44.62
CA PHE A 157 8.28 -35.89 43.80
C PHE A 157 8.29 -35.59 42.29
N TRP A 158 8.32 -34.32 41.89
CA TRP A 158 8.40 -33.93 40.49
C TRP A 158 9.83 -34.16 39.95
N PRO A 159 9.98 -34.91 38.84
CA PRO A 159 11.29 -35.18 38.27
C PRO A 159 12.02 -33.87 37.98
N ALA A 160 13.33 -33.85 38.29
CA ALA A 160 14.14 -32.67 38.01
C ALA A 160 14.00 -32.29 36.54
N PRO A 161 13.83 -30.99 36.21
CA PRO A 161 14.05 -30.58 34.84
C PRO A 161 15.44 -31.08 34.46
N PRO A 162 15.56 -31.86 33.36
CA PRO A 162 16.86 -32.34 32.94
C PRO A 162 17.79 -31.14 32.83
N ALA A 163 19.01 -31.28 33.35
CA ALA A 163 20.07 -30.30 33.12
C ALA A 163 20.05 -29.94 31.62
N PRO A 164 20.19 -28.67 31.22
CA PRO A 164 20.10 -28.27 29.83
C PRO A 164 21.08 -29.14 29.03
N ALA A 165 20.52 -30.12 28.33
CA ALA A 165 21.28 -30.94 27.42
C ALA A 165 21.89 -29.98 26.41
N GLY A 166 23.21 -30.04 26.24
CA GLY A 166 23.86 -29.35 25.14
C GLY A 166 23.06 -29.59 23.85
N PRO A 167 23.00 -28.60 22.94
CA PRO A 167 22.11 -28.64 21.78
C PRO A 167 22.21 -30.00 21.10
N LYS A 168 21.05 -30.67 20.92
CA LYS A 168 20.95 -31.94 20.19
C LYS A 168 21.83 -31.83 18.96
N ALA A 169 22.82 -32.73 18.89
CA ALA A 169 23.82 -32.72 17.85
C ALA A 169 23.14 -32.80 16.47
N GLY A 170 23.18 -31.69 15.71
CA GLY A 170 22.71 -31.67 14.33
C GLY A 170 23.53 -32.60 13.42
N PRO A 171 23.07 -32.87 12.19
CA PRO A 171 23.76 -33.76 11.26
C PRO A 171 25.20 -33.31 10.99
N SER A 172 26.10 -34.27 10.83
CA SER A 172 27.47 -34.04 10.40
C SER A 172 27.51 -33.74 8.90
N VAL A 173 28.16 -32.65 8.52
CA VAL A 173 28.44 -32.26 7.15
C VAL A 173 29.75 -32.89 6.69
N ALA A 174 29.71 -33.70 5.64
CA ALA A 174 30.90 -34.31 5.05
C ALA A 174 31.58 -33.33 4.09
N LEU A 175 32.79 -32.89 4.45
CA LEU A 175 33.64 -32.09 3.57
C LEU A 175 34.64 -32.98 2.85
N HIS A 176 34.83 -32.70 1.56
CA HIS A 176 35.80 -33.38 0.72
C HIS A 176 37.13 -32.61 0.74
N PHE A 177 38.22 -33.36 0.89
CA PHE A 177 39.58 -32.86 0.84
C PHE A 177 40.29 -33.60 -0.29
N PRO A 178 40.63 -32.94 -1.41
CA PRO A 178 41.33 -33.58 -2.51
C PRO A 178 42.66 -34.16 -2.04
N ALA A 179 42.91 -35.43 -2.41
CA ALA A 179 44.17 -36.08 -2.12
C ALA A 179 45.29 -35.42 -2.96
N GLN A 180 46.40 -35.04 -2.32
CA GLN A 180 47.59 -34.60 -3.04
C GLN A 180 48.20 -35.78 -3.80
N PRO A 181 48.32 -35.73 -5.13
CA PRO A 181 49.00 -36.78 -5.88
C PRO A 181 50.49 -36.80 -5.49
N GLY A 182 51.01 -37.99 -5.13
CA GLY A 182 52.46 -38.21 -4.99
C GLY A 182 53.05 -38.25 -3.57
N LYS A 183 52.25 -38.12 -2.49
CA LYS A 183 52.75 -38.39 -1.11
C LYS A 183 52.23 -39.73 -0.59
N ALA A 184 53.13 -40.70 -0.48
CA ALA A 184 52.89 -42.00 0.14
C ALA A 184 52.35 -41.84 1.58
N ALA A 185 51.41 -42.72 1.94
CA ALA A 185 50.71 -42.75 3.21
C ALA A 185 51.67 -42.89 4.40
N ARG A 186 51.95 -41.77 5.09
CA ARG A 186 52.51 -41.75 6.45
C ARG A 186 51.38 -41.97 7.48
N PRO A 187 51.68 -42.47 8.69
CA PRO A 187 50.66 -42.85 9.65
C PRO A 187 49.76 -41.67 10.03
N ALA A 188 48.44 -41.92 9.94
CA ALA A 188 47.30 -41.08 10.29
C ALA A 188 47.61 -39.59 10.55
N ALA A 189 47.77 -38.81 9.47
CA ALA A 189 47.86 -37.36 9.59
C ALA A 189 46.63 -36.77 10.32
N PRO A 190 46.79 -35.68 11.09
CA PRO A 190 45.66 -34.96 11.67
C PRO A 190 44.65 -34.59 10.58
N ARG A 191 43.40 -34.99 10.76
CA ARG A 191 42.30 -34.75 9.81
C ARG A 191 41.05 -34.28 10.53
N ILE A 192 40.19 -33.60 9.79
CA ILE A 192 38.85 -33.24 10.26
C ILE A 192 37.98 -34.51 10.19
N THR A 193 37.34 -34.87 11.30
CA THR A 193 36.47 -36.05 11.40
C THR A 193 35.00 -35.69 11.25
N GLU A 194 34.59 -34.56 11.84
CA GLU A 194 33.21 -34.07 11.80
C GLU A 194 33.21 -32.56 11.57
N THR A 195 32.29 -32.08 10.75
CA THR A 195 31.98 -30.65 10.66
C THR A 195 30.48 -30.47 10.86
N ARG A 196 30.08 -29.51 11.68
CA ARG A 196 28.69 -29.12 11.87
C ARG A 196 28.55 -27.64 11.58
N ILE A 197 27.51 -27.29 10.83
CA ILE A 197 27.22 -25.92 10.44
C ILE A 197 25.86 -25.55 11.01
N GLN A 198 25.84 -24.54 11.87
CA GLN A 198 24.63 -23.99 12.47
C GLN A 198 24.42 -22.56 11.96
N ILE A 199 23.20 -22.26 11.53
CA ILE A 199 22.82 -20.98 10.96
C ILE A 199 21.82 -20.34 11.91
N ALA A 200 22.15 -19.15 12.39
CA ALA A 200 21.25 -18.31 13.17
C ALA A 200 20.84 -17.10 12.33
N PRO A 201 19.60 -17.08 11.80
CA PRO A 201 19.06 -15.91 11.13
C PRO A 201 19.03 -14.67 12.03
N PRO A 202 19.02 -13.44 11.47
CA PRO A 202 18.84 -12.23 12.25
C PRO A 202 17.54 -12.26 13.06
N ALA A 203 17.54 -11.64 14.25
CA ALA A 203 16.40 -11.65 15.16
C ALA A 203 15.09 -11.11 14.53
N TYR A 204 15.19 -10.11 13.65
CA TYR A 204 14.02 -9.53 12.98
C TYR A 204 13.27 -10.54 12.10
N THR A 205 13.97 -11.54 11.54
CA THR A 205 13.34 -12.58 10.70
C THR A 205 12.39 -13.49 11.48
N ARG A 206 12.48 -13.51 12.82
CA ARG A 206 11.71 -14.39 13.72
C ARG A 206 11.79 -15.89 13.38
N ARG A 207 12.83 -16.30 12.65
CA ARG A 207 13.08 -17.70 12.31
C ARG A 207 14.03 -18.35 13.33
N PRO A 208 13.76 -19.59 13.76
CA PRO A 208 14.68 -20.31 14.63
C PRO A 208 15.99 -20.63 13.88
N GLY A 209 17.09 -20.73 14.62
CA GLY A 209 18.34 -21.24 14.07
C GLY A 209 18.18 -22.69 13.62
N PHE A 210 18.85 -23.05 12.53
CA PHE A 210 18.78 -24.38 11.93
C PHE A 210 20.18 -24.89 11.56
N THR A 211 20.31 -26.21 11.41
CA THR A 211 21.55 -26.87 10.99
C THR A 211 21.41 -27.39 9.57
N VAL A 212 22.50 -27.38 8.81
CA VAL A 212 22.51 -27.90 7.44
C VAL A 212 23.22 -29.25 7.37
N ALA A 213 22.77 -30.10 6.45
CA ALA A 213 23.38 -31.41 6.19
C ALA A 213 24.40 -31.35 5.03
N GLU A 214 24.22 -30.40 4.11
CA GLU A 214 25.08 -30.20 2.96
C GLU A 214 26.10 -29.07 3.21
N PRO A 215 27.30 -29.16 2.61
CA PRO A 215 28.34 -28.16 2.79
C PRO A 215 28.08 -26.87 2.03
N SER A 216 27.38 -26.91 0.90
CA SER A 216 26.84 -25.71 0.24
C SER A 216 25.42 -25.48 0.74
N PHE A 217 25.07 -24.24 1.10
CA PHE A 217 23.78 -23.95 1.72
C PHE A 217 23.30 -22.51 1.45
N ARG A 218 22.01 -22.29 1.72
CA ARG A 218 21.35 -20.98 1.61
C ARG A 218 21.03 -20.41 2.99
N CYS A 219 21.22 -19.11 3.19
CA CYS A 219 20.83 -18.42 4.41
C CYS A 219 20.30 -17.00 4.14
N PRO A 220 19.43 -16.45 5.02
CA PRO A 220 19.06 -15.03 4.95
C PRO A 220 20.25 -14.09 5.12
N GLN A 221 20.20 -12.92 4.49
CA GLN A 221 21.17 -11.85 4.69
C GLN A 221 21.32 -11.47 6.16
N GLY A 222 22.56 -11.28 6.60
CA GLY A 222 22.88 -10.99 8.00
C GLY A 222 22.87 -12.21 8.93
N SER A 223 22.66 -13.43 8.42
CA SER A 223 22.71 -14.63 9.24
C SER A 223 24.11 -14.88 9.79
N ARG A 224 24.18 -15.25 11.07
CA ARG A 224 25.42 -15.71 11.73
C ARG A 224 25.53 -17.21 11.52
N VAL A 225 26.54 -17.63 10.78
CA VAL A 225 26.85 -19.04 10.55
C VAL A 225 28.00 -19.44 11.44
N GLN A 226 27.85 -20.55 12.15
CA GLN A 226 28.84 -21.11 13.05
C GLN A 226 29.26 -22.50 12.58
N TRP A 227 30.55 -22.67 12.33
CA TRP A 227 31.16 -23.97 12.08
C TRP A 227 31.67 -24.52 13.39
N THR A 228 31.41 -25.80 13.63
CA THR A 228 31.99 -26.58 14.70
C THR A 228 32.71 -27.76 14.05
N VAL A 229 34.02 -27.83 14.23
CA VAL A 229 34.88 -28.79 13.57
C VAL A 229 35.54 -29.66 14.64
N GLN A 230 35.39 -30.97 14.50
CA GLN A 230 36.09 -31.94 15.34
C GLN A 230 37.28 -32.51 14.56
N VAL A 231 38.44 -32.57 15.21
CA VAL A 231 39.67 -33.10 14.62
C VAL A 231 40.10 -34.40 15.28
N SER A 232 40.77 -35.28 14.52
CA SER A 232 41.22 -36.57 15.03
C SER A 232 42.34 -36.47 16.08
N ARG A 233 43.16 -35.43 16.01
CA ARG A 233 44.26 -35.11 16.93
C ARG A 233 44.69 -33.66 16.76
N ALA A 234 45.36 -33.10 17.77
CA ALA A 234 45.98 -31.79 17.68
C ALA A 234 47.09 -31.78 16.61
N ALA A 235 47.19 -30.69 15.85
CA ALA A 235 48.24 -30.43 14.85
C ALA A 235 49.01 -29.16 15.22
N GLY A 236 50.00 -28.77 14.42
CA GLY A 236 50.81 -27.54 14.64
C GLY A 236 50.04 -26.20 14.60
N GLY A 237 48.70 -26.22 14.52
CA GLY A 237 47.82 -25.06 14.59
C GLY A 237 46.33 -25.45 14.56
N PRO A 238 45.41 -24.56 14.98
CA PRO A 238 43.97 -24.79 14.88
C PRO A 238 43.51 -24.82 13.41
N PRO A 239 42.35 -25.43 13.10
CA PRO A 239 41.75 -25.30 11.78
C PRO A 239 41.51 -23.82 11.41
N GLU A 240 41.59 -23.51 10.12
CA GLU A 240 41.31 -22.18 9.59
C GLU A 240 40.14 -22.23 8.62
N LEU A 241 39.17 -21.32 8.81
CA LEU A 241 38.08 -21.07 7.88
C LEU A 241 38.51 -19.94 6.95
N GLU A 242 38.46 -20.16 5.64
CA GLU A 242 38.71 -19.13 4.64
C GLU A 242 37.40 -18.77 3.93
N VAL A 243 36.97 -17.51 4.04
CA VAL A 243 35.73 -16.99 3.44
C VAL A 243 36.10 -15.83 2.53
N GLY A 244 35.76 -15.90 1.24
CA GLY A 244 36.05 -14.82 0.28
C GLY A 244 37.53 -14.38 0.27
N GLY A 245 38.46 -15.31 0.49
CA GLY A 245 39.91 -15.07 0.56
C GLY A 245 40.45 -14.58 1.90
N ARG A 246 39.59 -14.27 2.89
CA ARG A 246 40.01 -13.91 4.25
C ARG A 246 40.07 -15.13 5.13
N ARG A 247 41.17 -15.33 5.85
CA ARG A 247 41.38 -16.47 6.75
C ARG A 247 41.04 -16.09 8.20
N GLN A 248 40.31 -16.98 8.87
CA GLN A 248 39.91 -16.87 10.26
C GLN A 248 40.29 -18.18 10.98
N ARG A 249 41.07 -18.09 12.06
CA ARG A 249 41.41 -19.24 12.89
C ARG A 249 40.21 -19.62 13.76
N LEU A 250 39.90 -20.93 13.84
CA LEU A 250 38.88 -21.41 14.75
C LEU A 250 39.41 -21.44 16.21
N GLN A 251 38.53 -21.16 17.15
CA GLN A 251 38.83 -21.15 18.59
C GLN A 251 38.42 -22.48 19.23
N PRO A 252 39.19 -23.03 20.18
CA PRO A 252 38.81 -24.25 20.88
C PRO A 252 37.56 -24.03 21.75
N VAL A 253 36.68 -25.03 21.80
CA VAL A 253 35.49 -25.00 22.66
C VAL A 253 35.90 -25.33 24.10
N THR A 254 35.46 -24.54 25.06
CA THR A 254 35.77 -24.74 26.49
C THR A 254 35.33 -26.15 26.93
N GLY A 255 36.27 -26.93 27.48
CA GLY A 255 36.03 -28.31 27.91
C GLY A 255 36.11 -29.38 26.80
N GLN A 256 36.39 -29.01 25.54
CA GLN A 256 36.58 -29.96 24.42
C GLN A 256 37.83 -29.62 23.59
N PRO A 257 39.02 -30.16 23.92
CA PRO A 257 40.29 -29.74 23.31
C PRO A 257 40.46 -30.11 21.83
N LEU A 258 39.62 -31.01 21.30
CA LEU A 258 39.64 -31.43 19.89
C LEU A 258 38.47 -30.84 19.07
N THR A 259 37.65 -29.98 19.68
CA THR A 259 36.53 -29.31 19.03
C THR A 259 36.82 -27.83 18.90
N PHE A 260 36.73 -27.31 17.68
CA PHE A 260 37.01 -25.93 17.36
C PHE A 260 35.78 -25.28 16.74
N THR A 261 35.58 -23.98 16.97
CA THR A 261 34.47 -23.22 16.41
C THR A 261 34.91 -21.88 15.85
N ALA A 262 34.26 -21.47 14.75
CA ALA A 262 34.31 -20.11 14.24
C ALA A 262 32.91 -19.69 13.83
N ALA A 263 32.63 -18.40 13.94
CA ALA A 263 31.41 -17.80 13.44
C ALA A 263 31.73 -16.66 12.48
N HIS A 264 30.90 -16.54 11.45
CA HIS A 264 30.97 -15.49 10.45
C HIS A 264 29.56 -14.99 10.13
N VAL A 265 29.42 -13.69 9.86
CA VAL A 265 28.14 -13.08 9.46
C VAL A 265 28.20 -12.83 7.96
N PHE A 266 27.27 -13.41 7.21
CA PHE A 266 27.22 -13.26 5.76
C PHE A 266 26.26 -12.15 5.34
N THR A 267 26.77 -11.18 4.60
CA THR A 267 25.97 -10.11 3.97
C THR A 267 25.83 -10.28 2.46
N ALA A 268 26.70 -11.08 1.84
CA ALA A 268 26.68 -11.39 0.40
C ALA A 268 27.05 -12.87 0.15
N SER A 269 26.62 -13.40 -0.99
CA SER A 269 26.95 -14.76 -1.41
C SER A 269 28.45 -14.90 -1.68
N THR A 270 29.08 -15.91 -1.08
CA THR A 270 30.54 -16.12 -1.18
C THR A 270 30.88 -17.61 -1.16
N LEU A 271 32.12 -17.92 -1.51
CA LEU A 271 32.70 -19.25 -1.35
C LEU A 271 33.48 -19.33 -0.03
N TYR A 272 33.46 -20.51 0.59
CA TYR A 272 34.29 -20.82 1.74
C TYR A 272 35.02 -22.16 1.57
N ARG A 273 36.14 -22.29 2.30
CA ARG A 273 36.92 -23.52 2.41
C ARG A 273 37.52 -23.66 3.81
N LEU A 274 37.77 -24.90 4.21
CA LEU A 274 38.41 -25.25 5.48
C LEU A 274 39.83 -25.75 5.25
N ARG A 275 40.75 -25.30 6.10
CA ARG A 275 42.17 -25.67 6.05
C ARG A 275 42.57 -26.29 7.38
N PHE A 276 43.24 -27.43 7.33
CA PHE A 276 43.77 -28.07 8.52
C PHE A 276 44.98 -28.95 8.17
N ALA A 277 46.07 -28.84 8.95
CA ALA A 277 47.27 -29.66 8.80
C ALA A 277 47.85 -29.76 7.36
N GLY A 278 47.75 -28.67 6.58
CA GLY A 278 48.20 -28.62 5.19
C GLY A 278 47.22 -29.16 4.15
N GLN A 279 46.08 -29.73 4.58
CA GLN A 279 44.96 -30.10 3.71
C GLN A 279 44.00 -28.91 3.55
N ILE A 280 43.43 -28.78 2.36
CA ILE A 280 42.48 -27.72 1.99
C ILE A 280 41.24 -28.44 1.46
N SER A 281 40.05 -28.09 1.94
CA SER A 281 38.81 -28.63 1.39
C SER A 281 38.54 -28.08 0.00
N ASP A 282 37.55 -28.67 -0.68
CA ASP A 282 36.94 -28.02 -1.84
C ASP A 282 36.31 -26.67 -1.47
N ASP A 283 36.03 -25.86 -2.49
CA ASP A 283 35.25 -24.63 -2.35
C ASP A 283 33.75 -24.98 -2.26
N TYR A 284 33.08 -24.40 -1.26
CA TYR A 284 31.66 -24.56 -1.01
C TYR A 284 30.94 -23.22 -1.03
N ALA A 285 29.70 -23.22 -1.52
CA ALA A 285 28.95 -21.99 -1.71
C ALA A 285 28.04 -21.66 -0.52
N VAL A 286 28.11 -20.41 -0.06
CA VAL A 286 27.10 -19.81 0.80
C VAL A 286 26.28 -18.86 -0.04
N GLU A 287 25.02 -19.20 -0.26
CA GLU A 287 24.07 -18.35 -0.98
C GLU A 287 23.26 -17.51 -0.01
N VAL A 288 23.49 -16.20 -0.03
CA VAL A 288 22.77 -15.24 0.79
C VAL A 288 21.50 -14.81 0.07
N GLN A 289 20.36 -15.01 0.72
CA GLN A 289 19.07 -14.51 0.27
C GLN A 289 18.91 -13.06 0.74
N PRO A 290 18.91 -12.07 -0.19
CA PRO A 290 18.75 -10.68 0.17
C PRO A 290 17.36 -10.44 0.75
N ASP A 291 17.28 -9.54 1.72
CA ASP A 291 16.03 -9.10 2.30
C ASP A 291 15.33 -8.09 1.38
N ARG A 292 14.06 -8.33 1.05
CA ARG A 292 13.30 -7.48 0.12
C ARG A 292 12.42 -6.53 0.91
N GLY A 293 12.38 -5.27 0.48
CA GLY A 293 11.44 -4.32 1.04
C GLY A 293 9.98 -4.71 0.75
N PRO A 294 9.02 -4.14 1.49
CA PRO A 294 7.62 -4.51 1.38
C PRO A 294 7.07 -4.15 0.00
N ALA A 295 6.24 -5.02 -0.57
CA ALA A 295 5.53 -4.76 -1.82
C ALA A 295 4.13 -4.19 -1.54
N ILE A 296 3.74 -3.16 -2.30
CA ILE A 296 2.50 -2.41 -2.12
C ILE A 296 1.70 -2.46 -3.42
N GLN A 297 0.44 -2.89 -3.34
CA GLN A 297 -0.47 -2.89 -4.47
C GLN A 297 -1.80 -2.22 -4.08
N ILE A 298 -2.09 -1.07 -4.69
CA ILE A 298 -3.39 -0.40 -4.53
C ILE A 298 -4.38 -1.08 -5.49
N ARG A 299 -5.41 -1.71 -4.93
CA ARG A 299 -6.47 -2.41 -5.71
C ARG A 299 -7.60 -1.48 -6.12
N THR A 300 -7.85 -0.46 -5.32
CA THR A 300 -8.88 0.55 -5.54
C THR A 300 -8.42 1.82 -4.84
N PRO A 301 -8.62 3.02 -5.39
CA PRO A 301 -9.18 3.34 -6.72
C PRO A 301 -8.23 3.01 -7.90
N LYS A 302 -8.61 3.37 -9.12
CA LYS A 302 -7.71 3.39 -10.29
C LYS A 302 -6.72 4.58 -10.15
N PRO A 303 -5.56 4.59 -10.85
CA PRO A 303 -4.58 5.67 -10.78
C PRO A 303 -5.16 7.08 -10.96
N TYR A 304 -6.19 7.23 -11.79
CA TYR A 304 -7.02 8.43 -11.88
C TYR A 304 -8.48 8.10 -11.55
N THR A 305 -9.12 8.93 -10.74
CA THR A 305 -10.54 8.82 -10.40
C THR A 305 -11.18 10.20 -10.34
N LEU A 306 -12.20 10.42 -11.16
CA LEU A 306 -13.05 11.60 -11.11
C LEU A 306 -14.27 11.30 -10.22
N VAL A 307 -14.53 12.15 -9.23
CA VAL A 307 -15.76 12.11 -8.43
C VAL A 307 -16.74 13.11 -9.03
N GLU A 308 -17.71 12.56 -9.75
CA GLU A 308 -18.76 13.32 -10.44
C GLU A 308 -19.77 13.93 -9.47
N PHE A 309 -20.43 14.99 -9.93
CA PHE A 309 -21.54 15.63 -9.26
C PHE A 309 -22.68 14.63 -9.00
N GLY A 310 -23.24 14.67 -7.78
CA GLY A 310 -24.25 13.72 -7.32
C GLY A 310 -23.71 12.41 -6.75
N GLN A 311 -22.42 12.09 -6.94
CA GLN A 311 -21.77 11.00 -6.22
C GLN A 311 -21.36 11.46 -4.81
N LYS A 312 -21.29 10.50 -3.86
CA LYS A 312 -20.79 10.81 -2.52
C LYS A 312 -19.30 11.15 -2.62
N PRO A 313 -18.82 12.26 -2.00
CA PRO A 313 -17.42 12.71 -2.12
C PRO A 313 -16.47 11.89 -1.23
N GLN A 314 -16.41 10.59 -1.51
CA GLN A 314 -15.63 9.61 -0.77
C GLN A 314 -15.07 8.55 -1.73
N VAL A 315 -13.81 8.18 -1.54
CA VAL A 315 -13.13 7.18 -2.34
C VAL A 315 -12.60 6.07 -1.45
N ASN A 316 -12.93 4.82 -1.79
CA ASN A 316 -12.46 3.67 -1.04
C ASN A 316 -11.06 3.26 -1.50
N VAL A 317 -10.07 3.36 -0.61
CA VAL A 317 -8.70 2.96 -0.84
C VAL A 317 -8.48 1.57 -0.26
N GLN A 318 -8.24 0.59 -1.13
CA GLN A 318 -7.91 -0.78 -0.74
C GLN A 318 -6.48 -1.09 -1.16
N VAL A 319 -5.65 -1.49 -0.20
CA VAL A 319 -4.23 -1.75 -0.41
C VAL A 319 -3.93 -3.18 0.01
N ALA A 320 -3.23 -3.93 -0.83
CA ALA A 320 -2.60 -5.20 -0.48
C ALA A 320 -1.12 -4.96 -0.22
N LEU A 321 -0.65 -5.40 0.94
CA LEU A 321 0.75 -5.36 1.35
C LEU A 321 1.29 -6.78 1.48
N SER A 322 2.53 -7.00 1.06
CA SER A 322 3.24 -8.27 1.27
C SER A 322 4.71 -8.06 1.55
N ASP A 323 5.27 -8.88 2.44
CA ASP A 323 6.65 -8.84 2.88
C ASP A 323 7.18 -10.24 3.24
N ASP A 324 8.50 -10.43 3.18
CA ASP A 324 9.15 -11.73 3.43
C ASP A 324 9.24 -12.09 4.93
N TYR A 325 9.38 -11.10 5.83
CA TYR A 325 9.66 -11.31 7.26
C TYR A 325 8.67 -10.61 8.22
N GLY A 326 7.91 -9.63 7.74
CA GLY A 326 6.78 -9.03 8.44
C GLY A 326 6.67 -7.52 8.25
N LEU A 327 5.44 -7.06 8.12
CA LEU A 327 5.08 -5.64 8.00
C LEU A 327 4.94 -5.02 9.39
N THR A 328 5.50 -3.82 9.62
CA THR A 328 5.40 -3.14 10.92
C THR A 328 4.51 -1.91 10.90
N ARG A 329 4.59 -1.12 9.82
CA ARG A 329 3.92 0.17 9.71
C ARG A 329 3.41 0.38 8.29
N ALA A 330 2.29 1.08 8.16
CA ALA A 330 1.83 1.62 6.89
C ALA A 330 1.16 2.97 7.10
N ARG A 331 1.36 3.90 6.17
CA ARG A 331 0.66 5.19 6.14
C ARG A 331 0.18 5.52 4.75
N LEU A 332 -0.93 6.23 4.67
CA LEU A 332 -1.39 6.91 3.46
C LEU A 332 -1.04 8.38 3.58
N VAL A 333 -0.35 8.92 2.58
CA VAL A 333 -0.02 10.35 2.51
C VAL A 333 -0.84 10.93 1.37
N ALA A 334 -1.64 11.95 1.68
CA ALA A 334 -2.49 12.67 0.74
C ALA A 334 -2.05 14.13 0.68
N THR A 335 -1.69 14.60 -0.51
CA THR A 335 -1.37 15.99 -0.82
C THR A 335 -2.58 16.62 -1.50
N VAL A 336 -3.21 17.55 -0.80
CA VAL A 336 -4.37 18.29 -1.28
C VAL A 336 -3.88 19.53 -2.01
N ALA A 337 -4.38 19.77 -3.23
CA ALA A 337 -4.18 20.98 -3.99
C ALA A 337 -5.50 21.78 -4.01
N GLN A 338 -5.47 23.00 -3.46
CA GLN A 338 -6.65 23.86 -3.33
C GLN A 338 -6.46 25.17 -4.09
N GLY A 339 -7.47 25.55 -4.89
CA GLY A 339 -7.54 26.83 -5.61
C GLY A 339 -7.37 26.70 -7.14
N GLN A 340 -7.74 27.77 -7.86
CA GLN A 340 -7.68 27.88 -9.32
C GLN A 340 -6.57 28.86 -9.75
N GLY A 341 -5.97 28.64 -10.92
CA GLY A 341 -4.95 29.54 -11.52
C GLY A 341 -3.53 29.39 -10.92
N GLU A 342 -2.79 30.50 -10.81
CA GLU A 342 -1.38 30.52 -10.35
C GLU A 342 -1.22 30.41 -8.82
N ALA A 343 -2.31 30.48 -8.04
CA ALA A 343 -2.28 30.55 -6.57
C ALA A 343 -2.73 29.25 -5.88
N VAL A 344 -2.22 28.09 -6.33
CA VAL A 344 -2.55 26.78 -5.73
C VAL A 344 -1.83 26.59 -4.40
N LYS A 345 -2.59 26.22 -3.35
CA LYS A 345 -2.03 25.86 -2.03
C LYS A 345 -1.96 24.37 -1.87
N PHE A 346 -0.81 23.87 -1.43
CA PHE A 346 -0.60 22.44 -1.16
C PHE A 346 -0.61 22.16 0.33
N LYS A 347 -1.36 21.13 0.74
CA LYS A 347 -1.39 20.65 2.13
C LYS A 347 -1.22 19.14 2.16
N GLU A 348 -0.19 18.66 2.87
CA GLU A 348 0.04 17.23 3.09
C GLU A 348 -0.66 16.74 4.37
N VAL A 349 -1.38 15.63 4.26
CA VAL A 349 -2.08 14.96 5.35
C VAL A 349 -1.66 13.49 5.36
N ALA A 350 -1.04 13.06 6.46
CA ALA A 350 -0.64 11.67 6.65
C ALA A 350 -1.63 10.94 7.58
N THR A 351 -2.17 9.81 7.10
CA THR A 351 -3.06 8.93 7.86
C THR A 351 -2.35 7.62 8.19
N ASP A 352 -2.34 7.25 9.47
CA ASP A 352 -1.77 5.97 9.91
C ASP A 352 -2.72 4.80 9.60
N LEU A 353 -2.21 3.77 8.94
CA LEU A 353 -2.92 2.54 8.57
C LEU A 353 -2.36 1.31 9.29
N SER A 354 -1.51 1.51 10.30
CA SER A 354 -0.75 0.43 10.96
C SER A 354 -1.59 -0.44 11.90
N ALA A 355 -2.85 -0.07 12.20
CA ALA A 355 -3.71 -0.82 13.10
C ALA A 355 -3.93 -2.28 12.66
N SER A 356 -4.03 -2.54 11.35
CA SER A 356 -4.19 -3.88 10.79
C SER A 356 -2.87 -4.68 10.70
N LEU A 357 -1.73 -4.09 11.09
CA LEU A 357 -0.40 -4.71 11.06
C LEU A 357 0.06 -5.21 12.44
N ARG A 358 -0.83 -5.24 13.44
CA ARG A 358 -0.53 -5.82 14.76
C ARG A 358 -0.13 -7.29 14.60
N GLY A 359 0.94 -7.70 15.29
CA GLY A 359 1.51 -9.05 15.17
C GLY A 359 2.51 -9.21 14.01
N GLN A 360 2.76 -8.14 13.25
CA GLN A 360 3.70 -8.10 12.11
C GLN A 360 3.41 -9.20 11.06
N PRO A 361 2.25 -9.18 10.41
CA PRO A 361 1.92 -10.18 9.39
C PRO A 361 2.81 -10.03 8.15
N THR A 362 3.04 -11.13 7.42
CA THR A 362 3.74 -11.11 6.11
C THR A 362 2.83 -10.67 4.97
N GLN A 363 1.51 -10.72 5.15
CA GLN A 363 0.52 -10.23 4.19
C GLN A 363 -0.59 -9.49 4.93
N ALA A 364 -1.01 -8.34 4.40
CA ALA A 364 -2.10 -7.56 4.99
C ALA A 364 -2.94 -6.88 3.91
N SER A 365 -4.24 -6.77 4.16
CA SER A 365 -5.14 -5.93 3.36
C SER A 365 -5.60 -4.75 4.20
N LEU A 366 -5.23 -3.55 3.74
CA LEU A 366 -5.61 -2.29 4.38
C LEU A 366 -6.80 -1.70 3.63
N ARG A 367 -7.72 -1.11 4.39
CA ARG A 367 -8.87 -0.37 3.85
C ARG A 367 -8.93 1.00 4.51
N HIS A 368 -9.04 2.03 3.70
CA HIS A 368 -9.20 3.40 4.16
C HIS A 368 -10.24 4.11 3.29
N LEU A 369 -11.16 4.82 3.92
CA LEU A 369 -12.15 5.62 3.20
C LEU A 369 -11.67 7.07 3.15
N LEU A 370 -11.18 7.49 1.98
CA LEU A 370 -10.73 8.85 1.73
C LEU A 370 -11.96 9.75 1.57
N ARG A 371 -12.28 10.54 2.60
CA ARG A 371 -13.38 11.51 2.56
C ARG A 371 -12.85 12.86 2.09
N LEU A 372 -13.18 13.27 0.87
CA LEU A 372 -12.68 14.51 0.27
C LEU A 372 -13.00 15.76 1.12
N PRO A 373 -14.22 15.92 1.67
CA PRO A 373 -14.54 17.09 2.51
C PRO A 373 -13.76 17.12 3.82
N ALA A 374 -13.42 15.95 4.39
CA ALA A 374 -12.67 15.87 5.64
C ALA A 374 -11.20 16.29 5.48
N LEU A 375 -10.69 16.24 4.24
CA LEU A 375 -9.38 16.77 3.86
C LEU A 375 -9.42 18.28 3.54
N GLY A 376 -10.63 18.86 3.52
CA GLY A 376 -10.86 20.26 3.18
C GLY A 376 -11.07 20.52 1.69
N LEU A 377 -11.18 19.49 0.84
CA LEU A 377 -11.43 19.69 -0.58
C LEU A 377 -12.83 20.23 -0.83
N THR A 378 -12.94 21.03 -1.88
CA THR A 378 -14.17 21.54 -2.49
C THR A 378 -14.24 21.13 -3.97
N TYR A 379 -15.30 21.51 -4.67
CA TYR A 379 -15.46 21.25 -6.10
C TYR A 379 -14.31 21.89 -6.90
N GLY A 380 -13.74 21.16 -7.87
CA GLY A 380 -12.59 21.59 -8.65
C GLY A 380 -11.23 21.28 -8.02
N ASP A 381 -11.17 20.93 -6.73
CA ASP A 381 -9.92 20.60 -6.05
C ASP A 381 -9.44 19.16 -6.36
N GLU A 382 -8.13 18.95 -6.20
CA GLU A 382 -7.46 17.69 -6.48
C GLU A 382 -6.74 17.15 -5.24
N VAL A 383 -6.70 15.82 -5.11
CA VAL A 383 -5.88 15.13 -4.11
C VAL A 383 -5.02 14.06 -4.75
N TYR A 384 -3.72 14.16 -4.47
CA TYR A 384 -2.71 13.18 -4.85
C TYR A 384 -2.41 12.34 -3.63
N PHE A 385 -2.55 11.02 -3.69
CA PHE A 385 -2.20 10.18 -2.56
C PHE A 385 -1.32 9.00 -2.94
N TYR A 386 -0.50 8.56 -1.99
CA TYR A 386 0.30 7.36 -2.10
C TYR A 386 0.34 6.64 -0.75
N VAL A 387 0.73 5.37 -0.77
CA VAL A 387 0.86 4.54 0.42
C VAL A 387 2.32 4.19 0.62
N GLN A 388 2.79 4.30 1.85
CA GLN A 388 4.14 3.91 2.26
C GLN A 388 4.04 2.83 3.33
N ALA A 389 4.85 1.78 3.20
CA ALA A 389 4.91 0.67 4.15
C ALA A 389 6.34 0.44 4.61
N TRP A 390 6.49 -0.07 5.83
CA TRP A 390 7.76 -0.47 6.42
C TRP A 390 7.71 -1.91 6.88
N ASP A 391 8.81 -2.61 6.68
CA ASP A 391 9.03 -3.94 7.23
C ASP A 391 9.62 -3.87 8.66
N ASN A 392 10.04 -5.01 9.19
CA ASN A 392 10.69 -5.14 10.49
C ASN A 392 12.22 -4.94 10.45
N ASN A 393 12.81 -4.77 9.26
CA ASN A 393 14.21 -4.43 9.05
C ASN A 393 14.41 -2.94 8.68
N ARG A 394 13.37 -2.12 8.83
CA ARG A 394 13.33 -0.68 8.53
C ARG A 394 13.47 -0.34 7.04
N HIS A 395 13.31 -1.30 6.13
CA HIS A 395 13.10 -0.94 4.73
C HIS A 395 11.75 -0.24 4.58
N SER A 396 11.70 0.70 3.65
CA SER A 396 10.46 1.41 3.34
C SER A 396 10.25 1.41 1.84
N THR A 397 9.03 1.10 1.43
CA THR A 397 8.60 1.18 0.03
C THR A 397 7.44 2.14 -0.07
N ARG A 398 7.35 2.86 -1.19
CA ARG A 398 6.26 3.76 -1.54
C ARG A 398 5.58 3.25 -2.81
N SER A 399 4.25 3.32 -2.86
CA SER A 399 3.47 3.07 -4.06
C SER A 399 3.56 4.23 -5.06
N ASP A 400 3.11 3.99 -6.27
CA ASP A 400 2.78 5.07 -7.21
C ASP A 400 1.75 6.04 -6.60
N THR A 401 1.73 7.26 -7.14
CA THR A 401 0.79 8.30 -6.74
C THR A 401 -0.51 8.17 -7.53
N TYR A 402 -1.64 8.28 -6.84
CA TYR A 402 -2.98 8.19 -7.38
C TYR A 402 -3.65 9.56 -7.28
N LEU A 403 -4.34 9.98 -8.33
CA LEU A 403 -5.05 11.25 -8.42
C LEU A 403 -6.55 11.01 -8.26
N VAL A 404 -7.15 11.76 -7.33
CA VAL A 404 -8.60 11.89 -7.23
C VAL A 404 -8.96 13.36 -7.42
N GLN A 405 -9.85 13.63 -8.38
CA GLN A 405 -10.35 14.95 -8.68
C GLN A 405 -11.83 15.04 -8.29
N TRP A 406 -12.22 16.12 -7.63
CA TRP A 406 -13.63 16.42 -7.42
C TRP A 406 -14.10 17.34 -8.56
N GLU A 407 -15.08 16.89 -9.35
CA GLU A 407 -15.61 17.66 -10.48
C GLU A 407 -15.91 19.13 -10.09
N ASP A 408 -15.51 20.07 -10.96
CA ASP A 408 -15.76 21.49 -10.75
C ASP A 408 -17.22 21.82 -11.13
N THR A 409 -17.99 22.34 -10.17
CA THR A 409 -19.36 22.81 -10.39
C THR A 409 -19.43 24.27 -10.81
N THR A 410 -18.31 25.00 -10.73
CA THR A 410 -18.19 26.31 -11.35
C THR A 410 -18.01 26.11 -12.84
N VAL A 411 -19.15 26.05 -13.53
CA VAL A 411 -19.18 26.38 -14.96
C VAL A 411 -18.81 27.85 -15.04
N ASP A 412 -17.51 28.14 -15.07
CA ASP A 412 -17.04 29.40 -15.60
C ASP A 412 -17.18 29.30 -17.11
N GLU A 413 -18.37 29.69 -17.59
CA GLU A 413 -18.69 29.91 -19.00
C GLU A 413 -17.90 31.11 -19.59
N SER A 414 -16.90 31.62 -18.87
CA SER A 414 -15.99 32.72 -19.23
C SER A 414 -14.64 32.27 -19.80
N GLY A 415 -14.44 30.97 -20.06
CA GLY A 415 -13.18 30.44 -20.60
C GLY A 415 -13.29 29.63 -21.90
N SER A 416 -14.46 29.59 -22.55
CA SER A 416 -14.65 28.84 -23.81
C SER A 416 -14.91 29.74 -25.02
N ASP A 417 -14.25 30.88 -25.10
CA ASP A 417 -14.05 31.50 -26.41
C ASP A 417 -12.93 30.73 -27.13
N MET A 418 -13.38 29.81 -28.00
CA MET A 418 -12.64 29.15 -29.07
C MET A 418 -11.48 28.22 -28.68
N ALA A 419 -11.83 26.95 -28.42
CA ALA A 419 -10.97 25.83 -28.78
C ALA A 419 -11.00 25.63 -30.31
N MET A 420 -10.36 26.54 -31.07
CA MET A 420 -9.84 26.34 -32.43
C MET A 420 -8.93 27.54 -32.76
N GLY A 421 -7.61 27.28 -32.87
CA GLY A 421 -6.62 28.25 -33.36
C GLY A 421 -6.23 29.32 -32.33
N VAL A 422 -5.00 29.20 -31.80
CA VAL A 422 -4.38 30.24 -30.97
C VAL A 422 -4.20 31.51 -31.79
N ASN A 423 -4.97 32.55 -31.46
CA ASN A 423 -4.55 33.94 -31.62
C ASN A 423 -5.17 34.74 -30.48
N VAL A 424 -4.35 35.07 -29.47
CA VAL A 424 -4.72 35.97 -28.37
C VAL A 424 -4.80 37.37 -28.95
N VAL A 425 -6.01 37.85 -29.25
CA VAL A 425 -6.23 39.21 -29.76
C VAL A 425 -6.32 40.19 -28.56
N PRO A 426 -5.90 41.47 -28.70
CA PRO A 426 -5.92 42.44 -27.62
C PRO A 426 -7.30 42.64 -26.98
N ALA A 427 -7.33 43.05 -25.71
CA ALA A 427 -8.50 43.13 -24.82
C ALA A 427 -9.66 44.09 -25.24
N TYR A 428 -9.69 44.57 -26.50
CA TYR A 428 -10.60 45.60 -26.96
C TYR A 428 -11.88 45.10 -27.65
N PHE A 429 -12.09 43.78 -27.79
CA PHE A 429 -13.26 43.25 -28.49
C PHE A 429 -14.44 42.99 -27.54
N ARG A 430 -15.57 43.70 -27.75
CA ARG A 430 -16.83 43.47 -27.02
C ARG A 430 -17.57 42.24 -27.55
N SER A 431 -18.30 41.53 -26.69
CA SER A 431 -19.16 40.40 -27.08
C SER A 431 -20.57 40.86 -27.48
N GLN A 432 -21.33 40.04 -28.22
CA GLN A 432 -22.71 40.37 -28.59
C GLN A 432 -23.61 40.67 -27.38
N ARG A 433 -23.36 39.99 -26.26
CA ARG A 433 -24.08 40.25 -25.00
C ARG A 433 -23.69 41.60 -24.41
N GLN A 434 -22.42 42.00 -24.50
CA GLN A 434 -21.97 43.30 -24.04
C GLN A 434 -22.60 44.44 -24.85
N VAL A 435 -22.68 44.29 -26.17
CA VAL A 435 -23.36 45.27 -27.04
C VAL A 435 -24.82 45.43 -26.62
N ILE A 436 -25.55 44.33 -26.38
CA ILE A 436 -26.94 44.38 -25.88
C ILE A 436 -27.05 45.14 -24.56
N ILE A 437 -26.18 44.83 -23.59
CA ILE A 437 -26.17 45.49 -22.28
C ILE A 437 -25.93 46.99 -22.44
N ASP A 438 -24.98 47.38 -23.29
CA ASP A 438 -24.65 48.77 -23.54
C ASP A 438 -25.78 49.50 -24.30
N THR A 439 -26.46 48.83 -25.23
CA THR A 439 -27.65 49.34 -25.94
C THR A 439 -28.83 49.55 -24.97
N GLU A 440 -29.09 48.61 -24.06
CA GLU A 440 -30.11 48.74 -23.01
C GLU A 440 -29.77 49.87 -22.03
N LYS A 441 -28.50 49.99 -21.65
CA LYS A 441 -28.01 51.09 -20.80
C LYS A 441 -28.21 52.45 -21.49
N LEU A 442 -27.86 52.56 -22.77
CA LEU A 442 -28.06 53.79 -23.55
C LEU A 442 -29.54 54.18 -23.62
N LEU A 443 -30.45 53.20 -23.71
CA LEU A 443 -31.89 53.46 -23.68
C LEU A 443 -32.41 53.88 -22.31
N ALA A 444 -31.90 53.30 -21.23
CA ALA A 444 -32.23 53.71 -19.87
C ALA A 444 -31.76 55.15 -19.57
N GLU A 445 -30.59 55.53 -20.09
CA GLU A 445 -30.00 56.87 -19.95
C GLU A 445 -30.59 57.90 -20.93
N ARG A 446 -31.49 57.51 -21.85
CA ARG A 446 -32.02 58.39 -22.92
C ARG A 446 -32.61 59.71 -22.43
N LYS A 447 -33.22 59.73 -21.25
CA LYS A 447 -33.81 60.96 -20.67
C LYS A 447 -32.78 61.92 -20.08
N GLN A 448 -31.54 61.46 -19.88
CA GLN A 448 -30.45 62.19 -19.23
C GLN A 448 -29.39 62.70 -20.22
N LEU A 449 -29.46 62.28 -21.48
CA LEU A 449 -28.49 62.59 -22.54
C LEU A 449 -29.08 63.59 -23.54
N ASP A 450 -28.25 64.52 -24.03
CA ASP A 450 -28.62 65.36 -25.16
C ASP A 450 -28.66 64.54 -26.47
N ALA A 451 -29.41 65.04 -27.46
CA ALA A 451 -29.65 64.31 -28.71
C ALA A 451 -28.36 64.02 -29.50
N GLY A 452 -27.35 64.90 -29.40
CA GLY A 452 -26.06 64.72 -30.05
C GLY A 452 -25.26 63.58 -29.40
N SER A 453 -25.09 63.64 -28.08
CA SER A 453 -24.40 62.60 -27.31
C SER A 453 -25.08 61.23 -27.41
N PHE A 454 -26.41 61.19 -27.45
CA PHE A 454 -27.16 59.96 -27.67
C PHE A 454 -26.90 59.36 -29.06
N SER A 455 -26.89 60.20 -30.10
CA SER A 455 -26.59 59.76 -31.47
C SER A 455 -25.15 59.26 -31.61
N THR A 456 -24.18 59.95 -31.02
CA THR A 456 -22.76 59.54 -31.05
C THR A 456 -22.57 58.19 -30.35
N ARG A 457 -23.09 58.04 -29.11
CA ARG A 457 -22.98 56.77 -28.38
C ARG A 457 -23.69 55.62 -29.09
N SER A 458 -24.84 55.89 -29.74
CA SER A 458 -25.55 54.88 -30.55
C SER A 458 -24.71 54.48 -31.77
N ASN A 459 -24.03 55.42 -32.41
CA ASN A 459 -23.16 55.14 -33.55
C ASN A 459 -21.90 54.36 -33.14
N ASP A 460 -21.33 54.65 -31.97
CA ASP A 460 -20.19 53.90 -31.41
C ASP A 460 -20.56 52.43 -31.14
N LEU A 461 -21.76 52.18 -30.60
CA LEU A 461 -22.27 50.81 -30.47
C LEU A 461 -22.51 50.15 -31.83
N GLY A 462 -22.94 50.92 -32.84
CA GLY A 462 -23.02 50.44 -34.22
C GLY A 462 -21.65 50.02 -34.77
N HIS A 463 -20.59 50.75 -34.43
CA HIS A 463 -19.22 50.37 -34.77
C HIS A 463 -18.80 49.07 -34.07
N ASP A 464 -19.07 48.92 -32.77
CA ASP A 464 -18.80 47.69 -32.03
C ASP A 464 -19.54 46.48 -32.65
N GLN A 465 -20.80 46.68 -33.05
CA GLN A 465 -21.63 45.67 -33.71
C GLN A 465 -21.07 45.29 -35.11
N LYS A 466 -20.50 46.25 -35.86
CA LYS A 466 -19.81 46.02 -37.13
C LYS A 466 -18.56 45.16 -36.95
N VAL A 467 -17.71 45.51 -35.98
CA VAL A 467 -16.47 44.78 -35.69
C VAL A 467 -16.77 43.32 -35.35
N LEU A 468 -17.78 43.09 -34.51
CA LEU A 468 -18.27 41.74 -34.21
C LEU A 468 -18.73 40.97 -35.45
N ARG A 469 -19.52 41.62 -36.30
CA ARG A 469 -20.02 41.01 -37.54
C ARG A 469 -18.88 40.62 -38.48
N LEU A 470 -17.91 41.51 -38.70
CA LEU A 470 -16.74 41.24 -39.55
C LEU A 470 -15.93 40.04 -39.05
N ARG A 471 -15.74 39.94 -37.72
CA ARG A 471 -15.04 38.80 -37.11
C ARG A 471 -15.73 37.46 -37.42
N TYR A 472 -17.06 37.40 -37.26
CA TYR A 472 -17.82 36.18 -37.59
C TYR A 472 -17.91 35.94 -39.11
N GLY A 473 -17.85 37.00 -39.92
CA GLY A 473 -17.79 36.92 -41.38
C GLY A 473 -16.49 36.29 -41.89
N LYS A 474 -15.35 36.64 -41.29
CA LYS A 474 -14.06 36.04 -41.63
C LYS A 474 -14.06 34.50 -41.48
N PHE A 475 -14.73 33.97 -40.45
CA PHE A 475 -14.87 32.52 -40.24
C PHE A 475 -15.74 31.80 -41.28
N LEU A 476 -16.52 32.55 -42.07
CA LEU A 476 -17.33 31.99 -43.15
C LEU A 476 -16.54 31.90 -44.47
N GLY A 477 -15.33 32.47 -44.53
CA GLY A 477 -14.49 32.54 -45.74
C GLY A 477 -15.03 33.50 -46.80
N GLU A 478 -16.00 34.35 -46.45
CA GLU A 478 -16.58 35.36 -47.33
C GLU A 478 -15.75 36.65 -47.20
N GLU A 479 -14.59 36.69 -47.86
CA GLU A 479 -13.93 37.94 -48.26
C GLU A 479 -14.93 38.72 -49.13
N PHE A 480 -15.13 40.01 -48.85
CA PHE A 480 -16.23 40.82 -49.41
C PHE A 480 -16.28 40.80 -50.95
N GLU A 481 -17.34 40.25 -51.53
CA GLU A 481 -17.83 40.77 -52.81
C GLU A 481 -18.32 42.21 -52.58
N GLU A 482 -17.56 43.18 -53.07
CA GLU A 482 -18.08 44.52 -53.32
C GLU A 482 -19.20 44.43 -54.35
N SER A 483 -20.45 44.53 -53.87
CA SER A 483 -21.61 45.19 -54.51
C SER A 483 -22.90 44.42 -54.23
N PHE A 484 -23.54 44.74 -53.11
CA PHE A 484 -24.98 44.52 -52.95
C PHE A 484 -25.67 45.84 -52.60
N GLY A 485 -25.59 46.76 -53.55
CA GLY A 485 -26.56 47.84 -53.71
C GLY A 485 -27.48 47.50 -54.89
N GLN A 486 -28.78 47.66 -54.69
CA GLN A 486 -29.89 47.53 -55.67
C GLN A 486 -30.46 46.12 -55.86
N SER A 487 -31.55 45.83 -55.14
CA SER A 487 -32.90 45.94 -55.74
C SER A 487 -33.97 45.51 -54.74
N ALA A 488 -34.87 46.45 -54.48
CA ALA A 488 -36.10 46.18 -53.76
C ALA A 488 -37.03 45.27 -54.58
N THR A 489 -37.74 44.43 -53.84
CA THR A 489 -38.89 43.59 -54.20
C THR A 489 -39.75 44.10 -55.36
N ARG A 490 -40.00 43.22 -56.35
CA ARG A 490 -41.30 43.10 -57.03
C ARG A 490 -41.48 41.68 -57.62
N PRO A 491 -42.63 41.00 -57.41
CA PRO A 491 -42.93 39.68 -57.99
C PRO A 491 -43.61 39.83 -59.36
N PRO A 492 -43.44 38.88 -60.31
CA PRO A 492 -44.48 37.87 -60.59
C PRO A 492 -43.91 36.49 -61.05
N VAL A 493 -44.58 35.35 -60.78
CA VAL A 493 -45.48 34.52 -61.63
C VAL A 493 -44.85 33.96 -62.94
N ALA A 494 -45.22 32.70 -63.21
CA ALA A 494 -44.80 31.67 -64.17
C ALA A 494 -44.61 32.01 -65.68
N GLU A 495 -44.14 30.96 -66.40
CA GLU A 495 -43.93 30.76 -67.86
C GLU A 495 -42.52 31.14 -68.33
N SER A 496 -41.65 30.26 -68.84
CA SER A 496 -41.67 29.21 -69.90
C SER A 496 -40.62 29.60 -70.94
N ASP A 497 -39.91 28.58 -71.42
CA ASP A 497 -39.23 28.48 -72.71
C ASP A 497 -37.90 29.20 -73.00
N ALA A 498 -36.95 28.32 -73.36
CA ALA A 498 -36.15 28.35 -74.58
C ALA A 498 -34.86 29.20 -74.62
N ASP A 499 -33.77 28.42 -74.63
CA ASP A 499 -32.84 28.30 -75.75
C ASP A 499 -31.69 29.29 -75.96
N HIS A 500 -30.52 28.64 -76.05
CA HIS A 500 -29.35 28.93 -76.88
C HIS A 500 -28.51 30.16 -76.52
N ALA A 501 -27.20 30.20 -76.75
CA ALA A 501 -26.13 29.28 -77.11
C ALA A 501 -24.90 30.19 -77.34
N GLY A 502 -23.69 29.62 -77.37
CA GLY A 502 -22.50 30.26 -77.94
C GLY A 502 -21.53 30.74 -76.86
N GLU A 503 -20.51 29.95 -76.51
CA GLU A 503 -19.23 29.84 -77.24
C GLU A 503 -18.48 31.17 -77.30
N ALA A 504 -17.36 31.27 -76.59
CA ALA A 504 -16.04 31.16 -77.20
C ALA A 504 -14.93 31.48 -76.18
N ALA A 505 -13.88 30.69 -76.28
CA ALA A 505 -12.65 30.76 -75.50
C ALA A 505 -11.66 31.81 -76.05
N HIS A 506 -10.51 31.87 -75.37
CA HIS A 506 -9.22 32.49 -75.76
C HIS A 506 -9.10 33.99 -75.40
N ALA A 507 -7.96 34.51 -74.97
CA ALA A 507 -6.67 33.96 -74.55
C ALA A 507 -5.89 35.11 -73.88
N GLU A 508 -4.97 34.71 -72.98
CA GLU A 508 -3.64 35.27 -72.71
C GLU A 508 -3.19 36.52 -73.49
N GLY A 509 -2.60 37.50 -72.80
CA GLY A 509 -1.80 38.55 -73.45
C GLY A 509 -1.42 39.76 -72.58
N GLU A 510 -0.30 39.61 -71.88
CA GLU A 510 0.80 40.57 -71.72
C GLU A 510 0.70 41.84 -70.85
N GLU A 511 1.82 42.02 -70.15
CA GLU A 511 2.26 43.05 -69.22
C GLU A 511 2.39 44.46 -69.83
N ALA A 512 2.18 45.50 -69.00
CA ALA A 512 3.21 46.51 -68.71
C ALA A 512 2.71 47.47 -67.62
N GLY A 513 3.62 47.80 -66.70
CA GLY A 513 3.34 48.49 -65.45
C GLY A 513 3.02 49.98 -65.55
N HIS A 514 2.49 50.51 -64.45
CA HIS A 514 2.44 51.94 -64.18
C HIS A 514 2.77 52.24 -62.72
N GLU A 515 3.67 53.20 -62.58
CA GLU A 515 4.29 53.74 -61.39
C GLU A 515 3.29 54.35 -60.40
N HIS A 516 3.66 54.28 -59.13
CA HIS A 516 3.02 54.98 -58.03
C HIS A 516 3.19 56.50 -58.18
N ALA A 517 2.08 57.22 -58.35
CA ALA A 517 1.99 58.63 -58.00
C ALA A 517 1.05 58.79 -56.80
N ALA A 518 1.62 59.33 -55.71
CA ALA A 518 0.99 59.48 -54.42
C ALA A 518 -0.09 60.58 -54.37
N ALA A 519 -0.99 60.39 -53.41
CA ALA A 519 -2.17 61.17 -53.04
C ALA A 519 -1.93 62.66 -52.71
N PRO A 520 -3.01 63.44 -52.53
CA PRO A 520 -3.10 64.40 -51.44
C PRO A 520 -3.82 63.78 -50.23
N ALA A 521 -3.23 64.00 -49.05
CA ALA A 521 -3.72 63.53 -47.77
C ALA A 521 -4.90 64.36 -47.24
N ALA A 522 -5.86 63.68 -46.60
CA ALA A 522 -6.58 64.22 -45.46
C ALA A 522 -7.01 63.08 -44.51
N GLU A 523 -6.39 63.09 -43.33
CA GLU A 523 -6.75 62.46 -42.05
C GLU A 523 -6.80 60.93 -41.97
N ALA A 524 -5.60 60.32 -41.95
CA ALA A 524 -5.38 58.97 -41.48
C ALA A 524 -5.34 58.92 -39.94
N SER A 525 -6.10 58.00 -39.36
CA SER A 525 -5.98 57.62 -37.95
C SER A 525 -4.69 56.83 -37.72
N VAL A 526 -4.10 56.97 -36.53
CA VAL A 526 -2.85 56.31 -36.07
C VAL A 526 -2.88 54.77 -36.21
N THR A 527 -4.07 54.18 -36.35
CA THR A 527 -4.28 52.75 -36.60
C THR A 527 -3.97 52.29 -38.02
N ALA A 528 -4.15 53.16 -39.02
CA ALA A 528 -3.95 52.80 -40.43
C ALA A 528 -2.45 52.70 -40.80
N GLU A 529 -1.63 53.56 -40.20
CA GLU A 529 -0.17 53.50 -40.37
C GLU A 529 0.45 52.28 -39.66
N SER A 530 -0.16 51.81 -38.57
CA SER A 530 0.31 50.64 -37.83
C SER A 530 -0.11 49.32 -38.48
N GLU A 531 -1.29 49.25 -39.12
CA GLU A 531 -1.69 48.11 -39.96
C GLU A 531 -0.84 47.98 -41.22
N ALA A 532 -0.54 49.08 -41.91
CA ALA A 532 0.29 49.07 -43.13
C ALA A 532 1.76 48.65 -42.89
N LEU A 533 2.28 48.84 -41.67
CA LEU A 533 3.63 48.42 -41.29
C LEU A 533 3.73 46.94 -40.87
N LEU A 534 2.59 46.32 -40.52
CA LEU A 534 2.50 44.91 -40.08
C LEU A 534 2.20 43.95 -41.23
N ASP A 535 1.58 44.43 -42.31
CA ASP A 535 1.15 43.67 -43.48
C ASP A 535 2.26 42.79 -44.13
N PRO A 536 3.54 43.24 -44.26
CA PRO A 536 4.60 42.41 -44.84
C PRO A 536 5.10 41.27 -43.93
N TYR A 537 4.75 41.29 -42.64
CA TYR A 537 5.21 40.33 -41.63
C TYR A 537 4.14 39.33 -41.21
N VAL A 538 2.92 39.47 -41.73
CA VAL A 538 1.82 38.53 -41.51
C VAL A 538 1.69 37.65 -42.74
N HIS A 539 2.03 36.38 -42.61
CA HIS A 539 1.67 35.39 -43.62
C HIS A 539 0.16 35.18 -43.60
N HIS A 540 -0.55 35.85 -44.51
CA HIS A 540 -1.92 35.50 -44.87
C HIS A 540 -1.87 34.16 -45.64
N HIS A 541 -2.00 33.06 -44.90
CA HIS A 541 -2.40 31.81 -45.52
C HIS A 541 -3.82 32.00 -46.05
N ASP A 542 -4.08 31.62 -47.30
CA ASP A 542 -5.43 31.56 -47.86
C ASP A 542 -6.36 30.83 -46.86
N ASP A 543 -7.18 31.60 -46.13
CA ASP A 543 -8.11 31.08 -45.11
C ASP A 543 -9.30 30.34 -45.77
N SER A 544 -9.31 30.19 -47.11
CA SER A 544 -10.33 29.47 -47.87
C SER A 544 -10.43 27.99 -47.47
N GLU A 545 -9.34 27.36 -46.99
CA GLU A 545 -9.39 26.01 -46.43
C GLU A 545 -10.18 25.93 -45.12
N THR A 546 -10.24 27.01 -44.31
CA THR A 546 -11.01 27.00 -43.04
C THR A 546 -12.53 27.00 -43.26
N ALA A 547 -12.99 27.46 -44.42
CA ALA A 547 -14.41 27.46 -44.76
C ALA A 547 -14.94 26.04 -44.98
N ASP A 548 -14.14 25.07 -45.43
CA ASP A 548 -14.61 23.71 -45.73
C ASP A 548 -14.90 22.84 -44.50
N PHE A 549 -14.54 23.31 -43.30
CA PHE A 549 -14.76 22.56 -42.05
C PHE A 549 -16.17 22.69 -41.45
N LEU A 550 -17.00 23.63 -41.95
CA LEU A 550 -18.35 23.87 -41.41
C LEU A 550 -19.43 23.22 -42.29
N GLU A 551 -20.32 22.44 -41.67
CA GLU A 551 -21.49 21.88 -42.36
C GLU A 551 -22.37 22.99 -42.99
N PRO A 552 -23.00 22.75 -44.15
CA PRO A 552 -23.87 23.73 -44.80
C PRO A 552 -24.97 24.31 -43.91
N ALA A 553 -25.50 23.51 -42.98
CA ALA A 553 -26.52 23.93 -42.03
C ALA A 553 -25.98 24.91 -40.95
N VAL A 554 -24.72 24.74 -40.53
CA VAL A 554 -24.06 25.65 -39.59
C VAL A 554 -23.68 26.96 -40.29
N LYS A 555 -23.17 26.88 -41.53
CA LYS A 555 -22.90 28.04 -42.38
C LYS A 555 -24.16 28.88 -42.62
N ALA A 556 -25.29 28.24 -42.94
CA ALA A 556 -26.57 28.94 -43.15
C ALA A 556 -27.05 29.69 -41.89
N LYS A 557 -26.87 29.10 -40.69
CA LYS A 557 -27.20 29.77 -39.43
C LYS A 557 -26.25 30.91 -39.11
N LEU A 558 -24.96 30.76 -39.40
CA LEU A 558 -23.97 31.83 -39.21
C LEU A 558 -24.24 33.02 -40.14
N ARG A 559 -24.60 32.78 -41.41
CA ARG A 559 -25.15 33.83 -42.32
C ARG A 559 -26.38 34.52 -41.73
N GLY A 560 -27.26 33.73 -41.12
CA GLY A 560 -28.40 34.23 -40.34
C GLY A 560 -27.97 35.18 -39.21
N VAL A 561 -26.91 34.84 -38.44
CA VAL A 561 -26.35 35.74 -37.40
C VAL A 561 -25.86 37.04 -38.03
N LEU A 562 -25.08 36.98 -39.11
CA LEU A 562 -24.48 38.15 -39.76
C LEU A 562 -25.56 39.11 -40.30
N SER A 563 -26.63 38.59 -40.89
CA SER A 563 -27.75 39.42 -41.35
C SER A 563 -28.46 40.15 -40.20
N GLN A 564 -28.68 39.48 -39.06
CA GLN A 564 -29.28 40.14 -37.88
C GLN A 564 -28.33 41.18 -37.26
N MET A 565 -27.02 40.92 -37.25
CA MET A 565 -26.02 41.88 -36.80
C MET A 565 -25.95 43.12 -37.72
N TRP A 566 -26.09 42.96 -39.04
CA TRP A 566 -26.17 44.07 -39.99
C TRP A 566 -27.39 44.95 -39.75
N GLU A 567 -28.55 44.32 -39.54
CA GLU A 567 -29.80 45.02 -39.23
C GLU A 567 -29.73 45.77 -37.89
N ALA A 568 -29.03 45.21 -36.89
CA ALA A 568 -28.73 45.92 -35.64
C ALA A 568 -27.77 47.10 -35.87
N GLU A 569 -26.65 46.87 -36.58
CA GLU A 569 -25.66 47.89 -36.95
C GLU A 569 -26.32 49.10 -37.62
N LEU A 570 -27.15 48.88 -38.64
CA LEU A 570 -27.85 49.94 -39.37
C LEU A 570 -28.72 50.81 -38.46
N ARG A 571 -29.47 50.19 -37.54
CA ARG A 571 -30.37 50.90 -36.61
C ARG A 571 -29.60 51.65 -35.52
N LEU A 572 -28.49 51.09 -35.04
CA LEU A 572 -27.59 51.77 -34.10
C LEU A 572 -26.95 53.01 -34.74
N ARG A 573 -26.48 52.90 -36.00
CA ARG A 573 -25.89 54.02 -36.75
C ARG A 573 -26.90 55.11 -37.13
N THR A 574 -28.19 54.78 -37.20
CA THR A 574 -29.28 55.75 -37.43
C THR A 574 -29.92 56.27 -36.14
N ALA A 575 -29.24 56.09 -34.99
CA ALA A 575 -29.65 56.54 -33.66
C ALA A 575 -31.01 55.95 -33.18
N ARG A 576 -31.31 54.71 -33.57
CA ARG A 576 -32.52 53.97 -33.17
C ARG A 576 -32.18 52.69 -32.38
N PRO A 577 -31.53 52.79 -31.20
CA PRO A 577 -31.11 51.62 -30.42
C PRO A 577 -32.29 50.75 -29.93
N ALA A 578 -33.47 51.34 -29.69
CA ALA A 578 -34.67 50.60 -29.30
C ALA A 578 -35.15 49.63 -30.40
N GLU A 579 -34.96 50.01 -31.66
CA GLU A 579 -35.31 49.17 -32.81
C GLU A 579 -34.19 48.17 -33.14
N ALA A 580 -32.96 48.41 -32.69
CA ALA A 580 -31.82 47.51 -32.87
C ALA A 580 -31.86 46.29 -31.93
N LEU A 581 -32.27 46.48 -30.67
CA LEU A 581 -32.30 45.43 -29.64
C LEU A 581 -32.92 44.08 -30.08
N PRO A 582 -34.09 44.04 -30.75
CA PRO A 582 -34.68 42.77 -31.19
C PRO A 582 -33.80 42.01 -32.19
N TYR A 583 -32.99 42.70 -32.98
CA TYR A 583 -32.04 42.10 -33.92
C TYR A 583 -30.78 41.62 -33.20
N GLU A 584 -30.27 42.39 -32.25
CA GLU A 584 -29.15 41.98 -31.40
C GLU A 584 -29.48 40.70 -30.59
N TYR A 585 -30.67 40.62 -29.99
CA TYR A 585 -31.14 39.44 -29.27
C TYR A 585 -31.35 38.23 -30.19
N ARG A 586 -31.82 38.43 -31.42
CA ARG A 586 -31.93 37.37 -32.42
C ARG A 586 -30.57 36.87 -32.87
N ALA A 587 -29.62 37.78 -33.11
CA ALA A 587 -28.23 37.45 -33.41
C ALA A 587 -27.62 36.60 -32.28
N LEU A 588 -27.75 37.02 -31.03
CA LEU A 588 -27.25 36.27 -29.86
C LEU A 588 -27.87 34.87 -29.77
N ARG A 589 -29.18 34.74 -30.02
CA ARG A 589 -29.87 33.45 -29.98
C ARG A 589 -29.36 32.49 -31.06
N LEU A 590 -29.21 32.98 -32.29
CA LEU A 590 -28.67 32.19 -33.40
C LEU A 590 -27.20 31.79 -33.13
N LEU A 591 -26.41 32.69 -32.55
CA LEU A 591 -25.02 32.44 -32.19
C LEU A 591 -24.90 31.33 -31.12
N LYS A 592 -25.78 31.33 -30.11
CA LYS A 592 -25.88 30.24 -29.12
C LYS A 592 -26.27 28.90 -29.74
N GLN A 593 -27.18 28.90 -30.72
CA GLN A 593 -27.56 27.67 -31.42
C GLN A 593 -26.38 27.10 -32.22
N VAL A 594 -25.61 27.95 -32.90
CA VAL A 594 -24.38 27.55 -33.59
C VAL A 594 -23.38 26.95 -32.61
N GLN A 595 -23.13 27.59 -31.46
CA GLN A 595 -22.23 27.08 -30.41
C GLN A 595 -22.67 25.73 -29.83
N GLN A 596 -23.97 25.52 -29.64
CA GLN A 596 -24.50 24.25 -29.14
C GLN A 596 -24.34 23.12 -30.17
N GLN A 597 -24.52 23.43 -31.46
CA GLN A 597 -24.36 22.44 -32.53
C GLN A 597 -22.89 22.05 -32.75
N THR A 598 -21.95 22.99 -32.62
CA THR A 598 -20.52 22.68 -32.71
C THR A 598 -20.00 21.91 -31.49
N ARG A 599 -20.51 22.18 -30.27
CA ARG A 599 -20.20 21.40 -29.06
C ARG A 599 -20.68 19.93 -29.13
N LEU A 600 -21.82 19.67 -29.76
CA LEU A 600 -22.31 18.31 -30.03
C LEU A 600 -21.38 17.53 -30.97
N TYR A 601 -20.73 18.22 -31.92
CA TYR A 601 -19.86 17.62 -32.92
C TYR A 601 -18.49 17.21 -32.36
N VAL A 602 -17.91 17.99 -31.44
CA VAL A 602 -16.64 17.62 -30.75
C VAL A 602 -16.80 16.32 -29.94
N ARG A 603 -18.02 16.00 -29.48
CA ARG A 603 -18.34 14.70 -28.86
C ARG A 603 -18.64 13.57 -29.85
N LYS A 604 -18.91 13.87 -31.12
CA LYS A 604 -19.30 12.92 -32.18
C LYS A 604 -18.18 12.57 -33.18
N SER A 605 -16.96 13.03 -32.97
CA SER A 605 -15.77 12.48 -33.63
C SER A 605 -15.36 11.09 -33.11
N GLY A 606 -16.18 10.48 -32.24
CA GLY A 606 -16.16 9.05 -31.96
C GLY A 606 -17.10 8.31 -32.91
N PHE A 607 -16.55 7.32 -33.63
CA PHE A 607 -17.27 6.38 -34.49
C PHE A 607 -18.68 6.03 -33.97
N GLU A 608 -19.72 6.49 -34.67
CA GLU A 608 -21.11 6.14 -34.43
C GLU A 608 -21.45 4.99 -35.39
N PRO A 609 -21.46 3.71 -34.93
CA PRO A 609 -21.77 2.60 -35.81
C PRO A 609 -23.17 2.78 -36.39
N PRO A 610 -23.40 2.40 -37.66
CA PRO A 610 -24.73 2.48 -38.25
C PRO A 610 -25.74 1.74 -37.38
N VAL A 611 -26.92 2.33 -37.19
CA VAL A 611 -28.00 1.71 -36.42
C VAL A 611 -28.47 0.48 -37.18
N ILE A 612 -28.00 -0.69 -36.75
CA ILE A 612 -28.40 -1.98 -37.28
C ILE A 612 -29.75 -2.33 -36.63
N PRO A 613 -30.87 -2.42 -37.36
CA PRO A 613 -32.16 -2.78 -36.78
C PRO A 613 -32.13 -4.24 -36.34
N GLU A 614 -31.86 -4.49 -35.04
CA GLU A 614 -31.63 -5.83 -34.49
C GLU A 614 -32.75 -6.81 -34.82
N SER A 615 -34.00 -6.37 -34.91
CA SER A 615 -35.14 -7.24 -35.22
C SER A 615 -35.15 -7.78 -36.65
N THR A 616 -34.51 -7.12 -37.61
CA THR A 616 -34.51 -7.52 -39.03
C THR A 616 -33.15 -8.03 -39.53
N THR A 617 -32.07 -7.69 -38.84
CA THR A 617 -30.69 -8.05 -39.23
C THR A 617 -30.09 -9.16 -38.38
N ARG A 618 -30.67 -9.47 -37.22
CA ARG A 618 -30.21 -10.57 -36.38
C ARG A 618 -30.58 -11.90 -37.04
N LEU A 619 -29.56 -12.72 -37.33
CA LEU A 619 -29.67 -14.05 -37.93
C LEU A 619 -30.06 -14.09 -39.43
N SER A 620 -30.05 -12.96 -40.15
CA SER A 620 -30.34 -12.92 -41.60
C SER A 620 -29.10 -13.00 -42.50
N GLY A 621 -27.91 -13.20 -41.93
CA GLY A 621 -26.66 -13.32 -42.70
C GLY A 621 -26.55 -14.67 -43.42
N GLU A 622 -26.30 -14.63 -44.73
CA GLU A 622 -25.97 -15.84 -45.51
C GLU A 622 -24.57 -16.35 -45.16
N LEU A 623 -24.45 -17.61 -44.75
CA LEU A 623 -23.17 -18.26 -44.41
C LEU A 623 -22.41 -18.81 -45.63
N LYS A 624 -22.84 -18.48 -46.86
CA LYS A 624 -22.19 -18.94 -48.09
C LYS A 624 -20.78 -18.33 -48.19
N GLY A 625 -19.75 -19.16 -48.05
CA GLY A 625 -18.34 -18.76 -48.14
C GLY A 625 -17.68 -18.44 -46.79
N ALA A 626 -18.39 -18.55 -45.67
CA ALA A 626 -17.83 -18.33 -44.34
C ALA A 626 -16.98 -19.55 -43.90
N ALA A 627 -15.67 -19.50 -44.14
CA ALA A 627 -14.72 -20.44 -43.55
C ALA A 627 -14.26 -19.93 -42.17
N PRO A 628 -14.08 -20.82 -41.17
CA PRO A 628 -13.50 -20.41 -39.90
C PRO A 628 -12.11 -19.80 -40.15
N PRO A 629 -11.77 -18.67 -39.50
CA PRO A 629 -10.48 -18.02 -39.73
C PRO A 629 -9.36 -18.98 -39.30
N GLN A 630 -8.54 -19.40 -40.27
CA GLN A 630 -7.32 -20.14 -39.97
C GLN A 630 -6.28 -19.16 -39.44
N ARG A 631 -6.06 -19.17 -38.12
CA ARG A 631 -4.90 -18.50 -37.53
C ARG A 631 -3.71 -19.44 -37.61
N GLN A 632 -2.78 -19.15 -38.53
CA GLN A 632 -1.45 -19.73 -38.47
C GLN A 632 -0.58 -18.85 -37.59
N ALA A 633 -0.02 -19.42 -36.53
CA ALA A 633 0.98 -18.78 -35.71
C ALA A 633 2.31 -19.50 -35.94
N GLN A 634 3.31 -18.78 -36.44
CA GLN A 634 4.66 -19.30 -36.56
C GLN A 634 5.32 -19.19 -35.19
N LEU A 635 5.38 -20.32 -34.47
CA LEU A 635 6.12 -20.39 -33.22
C LEU A 635 7.62 -20.49 -33.54
N PRO A 636 8.49 -19.66 -32.95
CA PRO A 636 9.92 -19.83 -33.11
C PRO A 636 10.32 -21.23 -32.61
N ALA A 637 11.18 -21.91 -33.38
CA ALA A 637 11.70 -23.20 -32.97
C ALA A 637 12.42 -23.06 -31.62
N PRO A 638 12.20 -23.97 -30.65
CA PRO A 638 12.91 -23.91 -29.39
C PRO A 638 14.43 -24.02 -29.63
N ALA A 639 15.21 -23.24 -28.89
CA ALA A 639 16.66 -23.25 -29.00
C ALA A 639 17.19 -24.68 -28.78
N SER A 640 17.83 -25.26 -29.80
CA SER A 640 18.37 -26.62 -29.73
C SER A 640 19.71 -26.62 -29.00
N GLN A 641 19.71 -27.08 -27.75
CA GLN A 641 20.92 -27.23 -26.94
C GLN A 641 21.66 -28.55 -27.30
N THR A 642 22.16 -28.66 -28.53
CA THR A 642 22.77 -29.90 -29.07
C THR A 642 23.98 -30.39 -28.27
N THR A 643 24.76 -29.46 -27.69
CA THR A 643 25.92 -29.78 -26.85
C THR A 643 25.52 -30.44 -25.53
N ILE A 644 24.48 -29.92 -24.87
CA ILE A 644 23.93 -30.48 -23.62
C ILE A 644 23.32 -31.86 -23.89
N GLN A 645 22.57 -32.01 -24.98
CA GLN A 645 22.00 -33.31 -25.38
C GLN A 645 23.08 -34.35 -25.67
N ALA A 646 24.18 -33.97 -26.33
CA ALA A 646 25.29 -34.88 -26.61
C ALA A 646 26.00 -35.33 -25.32
N ALA A 647 26.23 -34.43 -24.38
CA ALA A 647 26.79 -34.77 -23.07
C ALA A 647 25.86 -35.69 -22.25
N LEU A 648 24.55 -35.43 -22.25
CA LEU A 648 23.56 -36.29 -21.60
C LEU A 648 23.52 -37.70 -22.20
N ARG A 649 23.62 -37.84 -23.52
CA ARG A 649 23.71 -39.16 -24.18
C ARG A 649 24.95 -39.94 -23.74
N LEU A 650 26.09 -39.27 -23.61
CA LEU A 650 27.32 -39.88 -23.11
C LEU A 650 27.18 -40.32 -21.64
N LEU A 651 26.55 -39.51 -20.79
CA LEU A 651 26.30 -39.86 -19.39
C LEU A 651 25.34 -41.05 -19.26
N ALA A 652 24.33 -41.14 -20.14
CA ALA A 652 23.42 -42.28 -20.19
C ALA A 652 24.13 -43.59 -20.58
N THR A 653 25.04 -43.56 -21.57
CA THR A 653 25.83 -44.75 -21.94
C THR A 653 26.83 -45.15 -20.85
N LEU A 654 27.39 -44.18 -20.14
CA LEU A 654 28.22 -44.40 -18.95
C LEU A 654 27.43 -45.10 -17.83
N HIS A 655 26.17 -44.72 -17.62
CA HIS A 655 25.29 -45.37 -16.65
C HIS A 655 25.02 -46.85 -16.98
N GLN A 656 24.98 -47.17 -18.28
CA GLN A 656 24.83 -48.53 -18.81
C GLN A 656 26.13 -49.36 -18.82
N GLY A 657 27.24 -48.79 -18.35
CA GLY A 657 28.53 -49.48 -18.25
C GLY A 657 29.32 -49.58 -19.56
N ALA A 658 28.99 -48.76 -20.56
CA ALA A 658 29.74 -48.71 -21.81
C ALA A 658 31.16 -48.15 -21.59
N ALA A 659 32.14 -48.67 -22.34
CA ALA A 659 33.50 -48.16 -22.34
C ALA A 659 33.56 -46.78 -22.99
N THR A 660 34.23 -45.82 -22.36
CA THR A 660 34.47 -44.48 -22.92
C THR A 660 35.80 -44.41 -23.63
N ARG A 661 35.84 -43.63 -24.71
CA ARG A 661 37.08 -43.27 -25.42
C ARG A 661 37.59 -41.92 -24.90
N PRO A 662 38.91 -41.67 -24.93
CA PRO A 662 39.46 -40.37 -24.54
C PRO A 662 38.86 -39.19 -25.31
N ALA A 663 38.44 -39.40 -26.57
CA ALA A 663 37.76 -38.41 -27.39
C ALA A 663 36.38 -37.99 -26.85
N ASP A 664 35.70 -38.85 -26.07
CA ASP A 664 34.38 -38.56 -25.53
C ASP A 664 34.44 -37.46 -24.45
N ALA A 665 35.62 -37.20 -23.85
CA ALA A 665 35.83 -36.08 -22.92
C ALA A 665 35.52 -34.71 -23.56
N LEU A 666 35.71 -34.57 -24.88
CA LEU A 666 35.39 -33.34 -25.62
C LEU A 666 33.88 -33.00 -25.57
N LEU A 667 33.00 -34.00 -25.44
CA LEU A 667 31.55 -33.77 -25.33
C LEU A 667 31.20 -33.13 -23.98
N LEU A 668 31.88 -33.55 -22.90
CA LEU A 668 31.73 -32.93 -21.58
C LEU A 668 32.34 -31.53 -21.55
N ASP A 669 33.52 -31.34 -22.15
CA ASP A 669 34.19 -30.03 -22.23
C ASP A 669 33.32 -29.00 -22.96
N ARG A 670 32.63 -29.39 -24.05
CA ARG A 670 31.71 -28.51 -24.79
C ARG A 670 30.45 -28.13 -24.00
N ALA A 671 30.02 -28.96 -23.05
CA ALA A 671 28.89 -28.65 -22.17
C ALA A 671 29.30 -27.83 -20.92
N SER A 672 30.59 -27.82 -20.57
CA SER A 672 31.15 -27.13 -19.40
C SER A 672 30.77 -25.64 -19.30
N PRO A 673 30.82 -24.81 -20.37
CA PRO A 673 30.47 -23.40 -20.28
C PRO A 673 29.02 -23.15 -19.83
N ALA A 674 28.08 -24.00 -20.24
CA ALA A 674 26.67 -23.85 -19.87
C ALA A 674 26.46 -24.09 -18.37
N VAL A 675 27.07 -25.15 -17.82
CA VAL A 675 27.02 -25.46 -16.38
C VAL A 675 27.78 -24.40 -15.57
N ALA A 676 28.89 -23.88 -16.08
CA ALA A 676 29.65 -22.81 -15.44
C ALA A 676 28.84 -21.49 -15.39
N GLN A 677 28.17 -21.12 -16.48
CA GLN A 677 27.30 -19.95 -16.50
C GLN A 677 26.10 -20.09 -15.55
N ALA A 678 25.54 -21.29 -15.45
CA ALA A 678 24.51 -21.60 -14.45
C ALA A 678 25.04 -21.50 -13.02
N ALA A 679 26.26 -21.95 -12.76
CA ALA A 679 26.92 -21.83 -11.45
C ALA A 679 27.21 -20.38 -11.04
N LEU A 680 27.45 -19.46 -11.99
CA LEU A 680 27.56 -18.03 -11.68
C LEU A 680 26.24 -17.45 -11.15
N ARG A 681 25.10 -17.98 -11.61
CA ARG A 681 23.76 -17.53 -11.17
C ARG A 681 23.28 -18.26 -9.90
N ASN A 682 23.62 -19.53 -9.74
CA ASN A 682 23.19 -20.38 -8.63
C ASN A 682 24.32 -21.34 -8.20
N PRO A 683 25.35 -20.83 -7.50
CA PRO A 683 26.54 -21.62 -7.18
C PRO A 683 26.26 -22.80 -6.25
N GLY A 684 25.31 -22.68 -5.32
CA GLY A 684 24.92 -23.76 -4.41
C GLY A 684 24.45 -25.03 -5.13
N ARG A 685 23.72 -24.87 -6.25
CA ARG A 685 23.21 -26.01 -7.03
C ARG A 685 24.23 -26.54 -8.04
N TYR A 686 24.96 -25.67 -8.73
CA TYR A 686 25.74 -26.08 -9.92
C TYR A 686 27.26 -26.18 -9.69
N LEU A 687 27.82 -25.64 -8.59
CA LEU A 687 29.28 -25.65 -8.38
C LEU A 687 29.85 -27.07 -8.26
N SER A 688 29.15 -27.97 -7.55
CA SER A 688 29.53 -29.38 -7.45
C SER A 688 29.49 -30.06 -8.83
N ALA A 689 28.48 -29.76 -9.65
CA ALA A 689 28.38 -30.26 -11.01
C ALA A 689 29.53 -29.77 -11.92
N VAL A 690 29.97 -28.51 -11.81
CA VAL A 690 31.15 -28.01 -12.54
C VAL A 690 32.41 -28.79 -12.15
N ARG A 691 32.61 -29.04 -10.85
CA ARG A 691 33.76 -29.82 -10.35
C ARG A 691 33.72 -31.27 -10.87
N TYR A 692 32.58 -31.93 -10.72
CA TYR A 692 32.40 -33.31 -11.16
C TYR A 692 32.49 -33.46 -12.68
N LEU A 693 32.02 -32.48 -13.44
CA LEU A 693 32.15 -32.47 -14.90
C LEU A 693 33.63 -32.40 -15.31
N ARG A 694 34.44 -31.52 -14.66
CA ARG A 694 35.89 -31.44 -14.91
C ARG A 694 36.61 -32.72 -14.50
N GLN A 695 36.23 -33.30 -13.36
CA GLN A 695 36.80 -34.57 -12.90
C GLN A 695 36.51 -35.70 -13.88
N LEU A 696 35.26 -35.87 -14.32
CA LEU A 696 34.87 -36.89 -15.30
C LEU A 696 35.58 -36.68 -16.64
N ALA A 697 35.67 -35.45 -17.12
CA ALA A 697 36.41 -35.15 -18.35
C ALA A 697 37.90 -35.53 -18.24
N ALA A 698 38.52 -35.28 -17.08
CA ALA A 698 39.91 -35.66 -16.82
C ALA A 698 40.09 -37.20 -16.71
N GLU A 699 39.20 -37.89 -15.99
CA GLU A 699 39.20 -39.35 -15.84
C GLU A 699 39.04 -40.05 -17.21
N ILE A 700 38.06 -39.63 -18.02
CA ILE A 700 37.83 -40.18 -19.36
C ILE A 700 39.02 -39.91 -20.27
N ARG A 701 39.61 -38.71 -20.22
CA ARG A 701 40.80 -38.36 -21.02
C ARG A 701 42.01 -39.18 -20.63
N ALA A 702 42.16 -39.52 -19.34
CA ALA A 702 43.23 -40.36 -18.82
C ALA A 702 42.98 -41.87 -19.01
N GLY A 703 41.82 -42.27 -19.53
CA GLY A 703 41.43 -43.68 -19.65
C GLY A 703 41.15 -44.36 -18.31
N ALA A 704 40.92 -43.58 -17.25
CA ALA A 704 40.57 -44.09 -15.92
C ALA A 704 39.08 -44.44 -15.84
N ALA A 705 38.72 -45.30 -14.89
CA ALA A 705 37.31 -45.65 -14.64
C ALA A 705 36.54 -44.41 -14.13
N PRO A 706 35.48 -43.96 -14.83
CA PRO A 706 34.78 -42.73 -14.49
C PRO A 706 33.94 -42.88 -13.21
N CYS A 707 33.94 -41.84 -12.39
CA CYS A 707 33.17 -41.77 -11.14
C CYS A 707 31.65 -41.79 -11.40
N ARG A 708 30.97 -42.90 -11.07
CA ARG A 708 29.51 -43.06 -11.29
C ARG A 708 28.65 -42.08 -10.50
N SER A 709 28.98 -41.78 -9.25
CA SER A 709 28.24 -40.80 -8.43
C SER A 709 28.41 -39.37 -8.95
N CYS A 710 29.58 -39.06 -9.50
CA CYS A 710 29.85 -37.80 -10.17
C CYS A 710 29.00 -37.65 -11.43
N ALA A 711 28.87 -38.72 -12.23
CA ALA A 711 28.06 -38.72 -13.46
C ALA A 711 26.58 -38.39 -13.20
N ALA A 712 25.97 -38.97 -12.16
CA ALA A 712 24.58 -38.67 -11.79
C ALA A 712 24.36 -37.19 -11.42
N THR A 713 25.31 -36.57 -10.72
CA THR A 713 25.22 -35.14 -10.34
C THR A 713 25.33 -34.23 -11.57
N VAL A 714 26.22 -34.57 -12.51
CA VAL A 714 26.37 -33.82 -13.77
C VAL A 714 25.16 -34.02 -14.68
N GLU A 715 24.60 -35.23 -14.74
CA GLU A 715 23.40 -35.54 -15.51
C GLU A 715 22.19 -34.72 -15.03
N SER A 716 21.97 -34.67 -13.71
CA SER A 716 20.91 -33.84 -13.12
C SER A 716 21.10 -32.37 -13.47
N ALA A 717 22.31 -31.83 -13.33
CA ALA A 717 22.60 -30.43 -13.63
C ALA A 717 22.42 -30.09 -15.12
N LEU A 718 22.79 -30.98 -16.04
CA LEU A 718 22.60 -30.79 -17.48
C LEU A 718 21.12 -30.90 -17.87
N THR A 719 20.36 -31.79 -17.21
CA THR A 719 18.93 -31.96 -17.45
C THR A 719 18.15 -30.72 -17.00
N ASP A 720 18.52 -30.14 -15.86
CA ASP A 720 17.94 -28.88 -15.35
C ASP A 720 18.09 -27.70 -16.32
N LEU A 721 19.10 -27.72 -17.20
CA LEU A 721 19.37 -26.65 -18.18
C LEU A 721 18.57 -26.79 -19.48
N LEU A 722 17.94 -27.95 -19.70
CA LEU A 722 17.08 -28.17 -20.85
C LEU A 722 15.79 -27.33 -20.73
N PRO A 723 15.26 -26.81 -21.85
CA PRO A 723 14.00 -26.07 -21.82
C PRO A 723 12.85 -26.96 -21.35
N THR A 724 11.96 -26.40 -20.52
CA THR A 724 10.73 -27.07 -20.10
C THR A 724 9.89 -27.39 -21.33
N PRO A 725 9.41 -28.64 -21.50
CA PRO A 725 8.59 -29.00 -22.65
C PRO A 725 7.31 -28.16 -22.65
N PRO A 726 6.84 -27.68 -23.83
CA PRO A 726 5.58 -26.96 -23.91
C PRO A 726 4.44 -27.86 -23.41
N PRO A 727 3.44 -27.29 -22.71
CA PRO A 727 2.30 -28.06 -22.26
C PRO A 727 1.62 -28.75 -23.44
N ALA A 728 1.21 -30.01 -23.27
CA ALA A 728 0.47 -30.73 -24.28
C ALA A 728 -0.80 -29.93 -24.65
N PRO A 729 -1.18 -29.86 -25.94
CA PRO A 729 -2.40 -29.17 -26.35
C PRO A 729 -3.59 -29.76 -25.61
N SER A 730 -4.25 -28.95 -24.78
CA SER A 730 -5.49 -29.34 -24.13
C SER A 730 -6.68 -28.99 -25.02
N ARG A 731 -7.63 -29.91 -25.15
CA ARG A 731 -8.87 -29.64 -25.87
C ARG A 731 -9.67 -28.61 -25.08
N ALA A 732 -10.06 -27.51 -25.72
CA ALA A 732 -10.94 -26.52 -25.10
C ALA A 732 -12.20 -27.22 -24.55
N ALA A 733 -12.65 -26.80 -23.37
CA ALA A 733 -13.88 -27.31 -22.77
C ALA A 733 -15.05 -27.14 -23.76
N GLY A 734 -15.82 -28.20 -23.96
CA GLY A 734 -16.95 -28.18 -24.89
C GLY A 734 -17.99 -27.10 -24.52
N PRO A 735 -18.91 -26.77 -25.44
CA PRO A 735 -19.86 -25.68 -25.25
C PRO A 735 -20.66 -25.86 -23.96
N ASP A 736 -20.69 -24.79 -23.15
CA ASP A 736 -21.43 -24.73 -21.90
C ASP A 736 -22.95 -24.90 -22.16
N ARG A 737 -23.71 -25.22 -21.12
CA ARG A 737 -25.15 -25.55 -21.21
C ARG A 737 -25.97 -24.48 -21.95
N LEU A 738 -25.55 -23.23 -21.84
CA LEU A 738 -26.15 -22.07 -22.50
C LEU A 738 -25.85 -22.06 -24.01
N ALA A 739 -24.61 -22.37 -24.41
CA ALA A 739 -24.24 -22.53 -25.82
C ALA A 739 -24.96 -23.72 -26.45
N ARG A 740 -25.12 -24.85 -25.74
CA ARG A 740 -25.91 -25.99 -26.24
C ARG A 740 -27.37 -25.64 -26.46
N ARG A 741 -27.98 -24.92 -25.52
CA ARG A 741 -29.36 -24.42 -25.67
C ARG A 741 -29.50 -23.44 -26.84
N TYR A 742 -28.52 -22.56 -27.01
CA TYR A 742 -28.48 -21.62 -28.14
C TYR A 742 -28.43 -22.35 -29.48
N PHE A 743 -27.55 -23.34 -29.64
CA PHE A 743 -27.48 -24.14 -30.87
C PHE A 743 -28.72 -25.01 -31.11
N GLN A 744 -29.34 -25.54 -30.05
CA GLN A 744 -30.62 -26.27 -30.18
C GLN A 744 -31.78 -25.36 -30.62
N ALA A 745 -31.80 -24.10 -30.15
CA ALA A 745 -32.78 -23.12 -30.57
C ALA A 745 -32.57 -22.65 -32.02
N LEU A 746 -31.33 -22.68 -32.51
CA LEU A 746 -30.98 -22.42 -33.91
C LEU A 746 -31.40 -23.54 -34.88
N SER A 747 -31.64 -24.76 -34.38
CA SER A 747 -32.06 -25.93 -35.18
C SER A 747 -33.58 -26.16 -35.20
N ARG A 748 -34.34 -25.30 -34.55
CA ARG A 748 -35.81 -25.24 -34.64
C ARG A 748 -36.20 -24.07 -35.52
#